data_AF-A0A496SIG8-F1
#
_entry.id   AF-A0A496SIG8-F1
#
_cell.length_a   1.000
_cell.length_b   1.000
_cell.length_c   1.000
_cell.angle_alpha   90.00
_cell.angle_beta   90.00
_cell.angle_gamma   90.00
#
_symmetry.space_group_name_H-M   'P 1'
#
loop_
_entity.id
_entity.type
_entity.pdbx_description
1 polymer ?
#
loop_
_entity_poly.entity_id
_entity_poly.type
_entity_poly.pdbx_seq_one_letter_code
_entity_poly.pdbx_strand_id
1 'polypeptide(L)'
;DKENPDRFSQAAHSLREVTALISRKVSIPQEIKKESCLDKKKESLKEKLERKFVEKPELIPFPAEEVKKLIKKWGELHNNYFIPISHHGKTTTDEEFDSKLSEFEAILLYFLKPAPEVVEELDQLLKIQKPSDKDIEELKGLLRHPTYAYYFFSKLSSPEWFIPLKKQGFFSKPPSGIKEGNYVIFPVWPLTKYLIKIAKNKPREVMEIIKEMEKTDNFRVHIDLIDCAIQVPSSITKEIVPFIKDWVDTPYPPLLPEKIGELAVKLIHEGETNAALETLDIILDVKSGRDGLLINETQPFFDSWQYSQILNKIIPEFLQKEPCKVVEILCEKLQKAIELEMKKVTENFYDASYIWRPAIEEHTQNMDDRNVKNLLVSSIRDSLEALAKSNSEVFEKCFKLLSNYKYSIFRRIELYLMRRFPELLRDEILKVFSDKKGFEDIHLWHEYHHLLRTQFANLPEDVRNKILSWIEEGPDLKNFESRHKEEKGRLPTDEEKKTRKELWQLRYLSAIKDYIPPNWKEFWKELVTKYGEPEHPDFHFYTESFVGPTSPLDKDEIKKMNSKEIIDYLKSWSPPKGIFEPSREGLGRILRDVVSERPNEFTEVCEDFKGLPPAYIHYLLDGFREAVKKEYKIEWKPIIRFCKDILLSIPEESYTPEGEDEDYNLKSVKGAIADLLEEGAKSKNSSPPYELKDTIWKTIVTLLQDDEPSLEYEEKYGGDNMDPVTLSLNTVRGKAMHTLIQYALWCERCLNFSENEDKMVPEVKKKLEEMLNPDIEPTLTVRAVYGLYLPALIYLNRNWTKNNLQKIFPKNPQYRKLWRAAWEAYIRYSKFYNGDYQILRSEYENAINKLQSPKISVEAKRCLSEHIVMAYLRGLEDIEKESLVKQFFEKAEPEIRGHAVWFIGQILKDLSNSGLSDQEKKKIIERLKNLYEWRLEEAKGNDAIKELKWFGLWFINN
;
A
#
# COMPACT_ATOMS: atom_id res chain seq x y z
N ASP A 1 -3.37 64.39 -21.54
CA ASP A 1 -3.31 65.53 -22.46
C ASP A 1 -4.72 66.09 -22.63
N LYS A 2 -5.00 67.28 -22.09
CA LYS A 2 -6.33 67.90 -22.16
C LYS A 2 -6.63 68.55 -23.53
N GLU A 3 -5.63 68.68 -24.39
CA GLU A 3 -5.77 69.23 -25.74
C GLU A 3 -6.09 68.14 -26.78
N ASN A 4 -5.81 66.87 -26.47
CA ASN A 4 -6.18 65.74 -27.32
C ASN A 4 -7.68 65.41 -27.18
N PRO A 5 -8.49 65.56 -28.26
CA PRO A 5 -9.92 65.25 -28.23
C PRO A 5 -10.22 63.75 -28.06
N ASP A 6 -9.28 62.87 -28.42
CA ASP A 6 -9.42 61.41 -28.35
C ASP A 6 -8.86 60.80 -27.05
N ARG A 7 -8.41 61.64 -26.09
CA ARG A 7 -7.74 61.18 -24.86
C ARG A 7 -8.50 60.08 -24.12
N PHE A 8 -9.83 60.20 -24.02
CA PHE A 8 -10.66 59.24 -23.32
C PHE A 8 -10.82 57.94 -24.11
N SER A 9 -10.94 58.02 -25.44
CA SER A 9 -11.02 56.84 -26.32
C SER A 9 -9.72 56.03 -26.24
N GLN A 10 -8.56 56.69 -26.33
CA GLN A 10 -7.25 56.06 -26.25
C GLN A 10 -6.98 55.45 -24.86
N ALA A 11 -7.33 56.17 -23.79
CA ALA A 11 -7.21 55.66 -22.43
C ALA A 11 -8.15 54.46 -22.18
N ALA A 12 -9.43 54.56 -22.57
CA ALA A 12 -10.40 53.47 -22.44
C ALA A 12 -9.98 52.23 -23.25
N HIS A 13 -9.39 52.42 -24.43
CA HIS A 13 -8.82 51.33 -25.23
C HIS A 13 -7.73 50.59 -24.44
N SER A 14 -6.81 51.33 -23.82
CA SER A 14 -5.73 50.74 -23.01
C SER A 14 -6.27 49.93 -21.82
N LEU A 15 -7.26 50.47 -21.09
CA LEU A 15 -7.89 49.80 -19.94
C LEU A 15 -8.69 48.55 -20.35
N ARG A 16 -9.35 48.62 -21.50
CA ARG A 16 -9.99 47.45 -22.13
C ARG A 16 -8.95 46.36 -22.41
N GLU A 17 -7.81 46.72 -22.99
CA GLU A 17 -6.75 45.76 -23.30
C GLU A 17 -6.12 45.14 -22.04
N VAL A 18 -6.00 45.88 -20.92
CA VAL A 18 -5.56 45.30 -19.63
C VAL A 18 -6.48 44.14 -19.21
N THR A 19 -7.79 44.34 -19.26
CA THR A 19 -8.77 43.28 -18.95
C THR A 19 -8.69 42.11 -19.93
N ALA A 20 -8.51 42.41 -21.22
CA ALA A 20 -8.33 41.40 -22.26
C ALA A 20 -7.05 40.58 -22.03
N LEU A 21 -5.95 41.22 -21.61
CA LEU A 21 -4.68 40.57 -21.28
C LEU A 21 -4.83 39.69 -20.05
N ILE A 22 -5.41 40.19 -18.96
CA ILE A 22 -5.59 39.40 -17.73
C ILE A 22 -6.50 38.20 -18.00
N SER A 23 -7.59 38.39 -18.74
CA SER A 23 -8.51 37.29 -19.10
C SER A 23 -7.90 36.28 -20.09
N ARG A 24 -7.00 36.69 -21.00
CA ARG A 24 -6.38 35.82 -22.03
C ARG A 24 -5.01 35.22 -21.67
N LYS A 25 -4.15 35.92 -20.93
CA LYS A 25 -2.71 35.61 -20.76
C LYS A 25 -2.28 35.03 -19.40
N VAL A 26 -3.20 34.95 -18.42
CA VAL A 26 -2.94 34.27 -17.13
C VAL A 26 -3.65 32.90 -17.10
N SER A 27 -3.28 31.97 -17.97
CA SER A 27 -3.98 30.69 -18.16
C SER A 27 -3.58 29.61 -17.14
N ILE A 28 -4.54 29.00 -16.45
CA ILE A 28 -4.38 27.83 -15.56
C ILE A 28 -3.77 26.63 -16.30
N PRO A 29 -3.03 25.73 -15.61
CA PRO A 29 -2.32 24.56 -16.19
C PRO A 29 -3.18 23.65 -17.07
N GLN A 30 -2.58 23.15 -18.15
CA GLN A 30 -3.21 22.32 -19.19
C GLN A 30 -3.52 20.86 -18.80
N GLU A 31 -3.57 20.49 -17.52
CA GLU A 31 -3.92 19.09 -17.16
C GLU A 31 -5.43 18.79 -17.25
N ILE A 32 -6.30 19.78 -17.54
CA ILE A 32 -7.75 19.58 -17.69
C ILE A 32 -8.21 19.74 -19.15
N LYS A 33 -7.49 19.11 -20.09
CA LYS A 33 -8.03 18.85 -21.43
C LYS A 33 -7.74 17.42 -21.88
N LYS A 34 -8.53 16.48 -21.37
CA LYS A 34 -8.97 15.36 -22.20
C LYS A 34 -10.49 15.28 -22.19
N GLU A 35 -11.01 15.59 -23.37
CA GLU A 35 -12.26 15.12 -23.98
C GLU A 35 -13.56 15.23 -23.18
N SER A 36 -14.23 16.37 -23.36
CA SER A 36 -15.66 16.34 -23.67
C SER A 36 -15.92 17.17 -24.92
N CYS A 37 -16.10 16.48 -26.05
CA CYS A 37 -16.73 17.06 -27.24
C CYS A 37 -18.21 17.29 -26.94
N LEU A 38 -18.53 18.37 -26.21
CA LEU A 38 -19.89 18.89 -26.05
C LEU A 38 -19.82 20.43 -26.11
N ASP A 39 -20.41 20.98 -27.16
CA ASP A 39 -20.73 22.39 -27.44
C ASP A 39 -19.79 23.47 -26.91
N LYS A 40 -18.93 24.00 -27.80
CA LYS A 40 -18.16 25.24 -27.56
C LYS A 40 -19.10 26.46 -27.48
N LYS A 41 -19.81 26.64 -26.36
CA LYS A 41 -20.31 27.96 -25.96
C LYS A 41 -19.12 28.86 -25.68
N LYS A 42 -19.13 30.07 -26.24
CA LYS A 42 -18.09 31.08 -26.07
C LYS A 42 -18.12 31.58 -24.62
N GLU A 43 -17.22 31.05 -23.78
CA GLU A 43 -17.09 31.40 -22.36
C GLU A 43 -16.98 32.93 -22.18
N SER A 44 -17.84 33.48 -21.31
CA SER A 44 -17.97 34.91 -21.01
C SER A 44 -16.74 35.45 -20.27
N LEU A 45 -16.54 36.78 -20.30
CA LEU A 45 -15.43 37.41 -19.56
C LEU A 45 -15.54 37.14 -18.05
N LYS A 46 -16.77 37.14 -17.51
CA LYS A 46 -17.05 36.86 -16.11
C LYS A 46 -16.54 35.47 -15.72
N GLU A 47 -16.94 34.43 -16.46
CA GLU A 47 -16.53 33.04 -16.20
C GLU A 47 -14.99 32.88 -16.26
N LYS A 48 -14.33 33.59 -17.19
CA LYS A 48 -12.86 33.58 -17.30
C LYS A 48 -12.15 34.21 -16.10
N LEU A 49 -12.70 35.29 -15.56
CA LEU A 49 -12.14 35.97 -14.38
C LEU A 49 -12.44 35.19 -13.10
N GLU A 50 -13.65 34.64 -12.95
CA GLU A 50 -14.04 33.80 -11.81
C GLU A 50 -13.12 32.59 -11.69
N ARG A 51 -12.90 31.86 -12.78
CA ARG A 51 -12.00 30.71 -12.78
C ARG A 51 -10.57 31.05 -12.35
N LYS A 52 -10.08 32.28 -12.62
CA LYS A 52 -8.69 32.69 -12.35
C LYS A 52 -8.43 33.10 -10.91
N PHE A 53 -9.33 33.88 -10.33
CA PHE A 53 -9.12 34.47 -9.01
C PHE A 53 -9.91 33.77 -7.91
N VAL A 54 -10.88 32.96 -8.31
CA VAL A 54 -11.76 32.19 -7.43
C VAL A 54 -11.52 30.71 -7.71
N GLU A 55 -10.28 30.28 -7.89
CA GLU A 55 -10.00 28.86 -8.12
C GLU A 55 -10.45 28.10 -6.85
N LYS A 56 -11.54 27.34 -6.96
CA LYS A 56 -12.23 26.64 -5.86
C LYS A 56 -12.78 27.59 -4.77
N PRO A 57 -13.82 28.41 -5.07
CA PRO A 57 -14.40 29.37 -4.11
C PRO A 57 -14.79 28.72 -2.79
N GLU A 58 -15.20 27.46 -2.84
CA GLU A 58 -15.58 26.64 -1.69
C GLU A 58 -14.47 26.50 -0.64
N LEU A 59 -13.21 26.78 -0.98
CA LEU A 59 -12.07 26.73 -0.05
C LEU A 59 -11.77 28.09 0.59
N ILE A 60 -12.51 29.13 0.21
CA ILE A 60 -12.34 30.50 0.66
C ILE A 60 -13.49 30.84 1.62
N PRO A 61 -13.22 31.12 2.91
CA PRO A 61 -14.29 31.25 3.92
C PRO A 61 -15.25 32.43 3.71
N PHE A 62 -14.80 33.55 3.12
CA PHE A 62 -15.61 34.78 2.95
C PHE A 62 -15.52 35.43 1.58
N PRO A 63 -14.31 35.62 1.00
CA PRO A 63 -14.23 36.44 -0.19
C PRO A 63 -14.96 35.88 -1.42
N ALA A 64 -15.47 34.65 -1.44
CA ALA A 64 -16.13 34.10 -2.63
C ALA A 64 -17.24 35.01 -3.20
N GLU A 65 -18.15 35.56 -2.38
CA GLU A 65 -19.23 36.42 -2.89
C GLU A 65 -18.79 37.87 -3.16
N GLU A 66 -17.91 38.43 -2.34
CA GLU A 66 -17.37 39.77 -2.57
C GLU A 66 -16.46 39.80 -3.81
N VAL A 67 -15.63 38.78 -3.99
CA VAL A 67 -14.82 38.56 -5.18
C VAL A 67 -15.72 38.42 -6.41
N LYS A 68 -16.81 37.63 -6.35
CA LYS A 68 -17.77 37.55 -7.46
C LYS A 68 -18.41 38.90 -7.77
N LYS A 69 -18.76 39.70 -6.76
CA LYS A 69 -19.26 41.08 -6.95
C LYS A 69 -18.22 41.98 -7.61
N LEU A 70 -16.96 41.92 -7.19
CA LEU A 70 -15.87 42.69 -7.78
C LEU A 70 -15.60 42.27 -9.23
N ILE A 71 -15.64 40.96 -9.54
CA ILE A 71 -15.52 40.44 -10.91
C ILE A 71 -16.71 40.88 -11.76
N LYS A 72 -17.93 40.87 -11.22
CA LYS A 72 -19.10 41.40 -11.92
C LYS A 72 -18.92 42.89 -12.22
N LYS A 73 -18.51 43.68 -11.23
CA LYS A 73 -18.25 45.12 -11.36
C LYS A 73 -17.14 45.41 -12.37
N TRP A 74 -16.08 44.59 -12.38
CA TRP A 74 -15.04 44.62 -13.40
C TRP A 74 -15.64 44.40 -14.80
N GLY A 75 -16.47 43.35 -14.95
CA GLY A 75 -17.17 43.08 -16.21
C GLY A 75 -18.07 44.22 -16.66
N GLU A 76 -18.78 44.88 -15.74
CA GLU A 76 -19.63 46.05 -16.02
C GLU A 76 -18.80 47.27 -16.47
N LEU A 77 -17.71 47.60 -15.76
CA LEU A 77 -16.79 48.66 -16.17
C LEU A 77 -16.21 48.38 -17.57
N HIS A 78 -15.80 47.13 -17.82
CA HIS A 78 -15.25 46.72 -19.10
C HIS A 78 -16.28 46.84 -20.24
N ASN A 79 -17.45 46.21 -20.09
CA ASN A 79 -18.45 46.09 -21.16
C ASN A 79 -19.30 47.34 -21.34
N ASN A 80 -19.66 48.02 -20.25
CA ASN A 80 -20.66 49.09 -20.29
C ASN A 80 -20.04 50.50 -20.25
N TYR A 81 -18.75 50.61 -19.92
CA TYR A 81 -18.07 51.90 -19.82
C TYR A 81 -16.86 52.00 -20.76
N PHE A 82 -15.80 51.20 -20.56
CA PHE A 82 -14.57 51.34 -21.34
C PHE A 82 -14.73 50.91 -22.81
N ILE A 83 -15.47 49.82 -23.10
CA ILE A 83 -15.73 49.40 -24.49
C ILE A 83 -16.46 50.50 -25.29
N PRO A 84 -17.62 51.04 -24.84
CA PRO A 84 -18.32 52.11 -25.55
C PRO A 84 -17.48 53.37 -25.77
N ILE A 85 -16.71 53.82 -24.77
CA ILE A 85 -15.85 55.00 -24.90
C ILE A 85 -14.70 54.74 -25.91
N SER A 86 -14.09 53.56 -25.87
CA SER A 86 -13.00 53.18 -26.80
C SER A 86 -13.44 53.10 -28.27
N HIS A 87 -14.74 52.96 -28.52
CA HIS A 87 -15.34 52.90 -29.86
C HIS A 87 -16.10 54.17 -30.23
N HIS A 88 -15.90 55.27 -29.47
CA HIS A 88 -16.60 56.54 -29.67
C HIS A 88 -18.13 56.46 -29.58
N GLY A 89 -18.68 55.38 -28.98
CA GLY A 89 -20.11 55.16 -28.80
C GLY A 89 -20.70 55.78 -27.52
N LYS A 90 -19.85 56.32 -26.64
CA LYS A 90 -20.24 57.04 -25.42
C LYS A 90 -19.24 58.17 -25.15
N THR A 91 -19.74 59.37 -24.86
CA THR A 91 -18.94 60.52 -24.39
C THR A 91 -18.92 60.55 -22.85
N THR A 92 -17.92 61.22 -22.27
CA THR A 92 -17.76 61.30 -20.81
C THR A 92 -17.04 62.59 -20.42
N THR A 93 -17.06 62.93 -19.12
CA THR A 93 -16.34 64.08 -18.55
C THR A 93 -15.05 63.63 -17.87
N ASP A 94 -14.14 64.57 -17.60
CA ASP A 94 -12.92 64.28 -16.82
C ASP A 94 -13.30 63.65 -15.45
N GLU A 95 -14.27 64.22 -14.74
CA GLU A 95 -14.73 63.73 -13.43
C GLU A 95 -15.32 62.31 -13.47
N GLU A 96 -16.17 62.01 -14.47
CA GLU A 96 -16.77 60.68 -14.61
C GLU A 96 -15.69 59.64 -14.98
N PHE A 97 -14.76 59.99 -15.87
CA PHE A 97 -13.68 59.09 -16.28
C PHE A 97 -12.70 58.80 -15.15
N ASP A 98 -12.27 59.82 -14.41
CA ASP A 98 -11.37 59.67 -13.26
C ASP A 98 -12.01 58.82 -12.16
N SER A 99 -13.32 59.00 -11.92
CA SER A 99 -14.08 58.15 -10.99
C SER A 99 -14.09 56.69 -11.42
N LYS A 100 -14.40 56.40 -12.69
CA LYS A 100 -14.45 55.02 -13.22
C LYS A 100 -13.08 54.37 -13.34
N LEU A 101 -12.03 55.15 -13.62
CA LEU A 101 -10.65 54.71 -13.60
C LEU A 101 -10.23 54.31 -12.17
N SER A 102 -10.54 55.15 -11.18
CA SER A 102 -10.26 54.85 -9.77
C SER A 102 -10.97 53.58 -9.29
N GLU A 103 -12.23 53.38 -9.70
CA GLU A 103 -12.96 52.13 -9.42
C GLU A 103 -12.29 50.91 -10.06
N PHE A 104 -11.77 51.03 -11.28
CA PHE A 104 -11.07 49.96 -11.98
C PHE A 104 -9.71 49.64 -11.35
N GLU A 105 -8.94 50.67 -10.98
CA GLU A 105 -7.65 50.53 -10.30
C GLU A 105 -7.80 49.83 -8.95
N ALA A 106 -8.80 50.21 -8.15
CA ALA A 106 -9.08 49.56 -6.88
C ALA A 106 -9.39 48.05 -7.04
N ILE A 107 -10.11 47.67 -8.11
CA ILE A 107 -10.36 46.26 -8.44
C ILE A 107 -9.06 45.55 -8.82
N LEU A 108 -8.19 46.16 -9.63
CA LEU A 108 -6.92 45.55 -10.03
C LEU A 108 -5.99 45.38 -8.83
N LEU A 109 -5.84 46.39 -7.98
CA LEU A 109 -5.05 46.31 -6.75
C LEU A 109 -5.59 45.25 -5.79
N TYR A 110 -6.90 45.05 -5.74
CA TYR A 110 -7.50 43.96 -4.99
C TYR A 110 -7.05 42.59 -5.51
N PHE A 111 -7.04 42.36 -6.83
CA PHE A 111 -6.71 41.04 -7.39
C PHE A 111 -5.21 40.78 -7.58
N LEU A 112 -4.41 41.83 -7.76
CA LEU A 112 -3.01 41.73 -8.17
C LEU A 112 -2.02 42.12 -7.06
N LYS A 113 -2.50 42.23 -5.80
CA LYS A 113 -1.62 42.48 -4.66
C LYS A 113 -0.55 41.38 -4.56
N PRO A 114 0.76 41.74 -4.46
CA PRO A 114 1.83 40.76 -4.36
C PRO A 114 1.64 39.81 -3.16
N ALA A 115 1.85 38.51 -3.38
CA ALA A 115 1.70 37.50 -2.34
C ALA A 115 2.55 37.77 -1.08
N PRO A 116 3.82 38.23 -1.17
CA PRO A 116 4.61 38.56 0.01
C PRO A 116 3.99 39.66 0.88
N GLU A 117 3.41 40.71 0.28
CA GLU A 117 2.74 41.79 1.03
C GLU A 117 1.50 41.27 1.75
N VAL A 118 0.71 40.41 1.11
CA VAL A 118 -0.45 39.77 1.75
C VAL A 118 0.01 38.92 2.93
N VAL A 119 1.09 38.15 2.77
CA VAL A 119 1.64 37.30 3.84
C VAL A 119 2.16 38.15 5.01
N GLU A 120 2.84 39.26 4.75
CA GLU A 120 3.32 40.17 5.80
C GLU A 120 2.16 40.76 6.61
N GLU A 121 1.08 41.16 5.95
CA GLU A 121 -0.12 41.66 6.63
C GLU A 121 -0.82 40.57 7.44
N LEU A 122 -0.92 39.35 6.91
CA LEU A 122 -1.41 38.19 7.66
C LEU A 122 -0.52 37.89 8.89
N ASP A 123 0.79 38.05 8.78
CA ASP A 123 1.72 37.90 9.90
C ASP A 123 1.54 38.98 10.98
N GLN A 124 1.18 40.21 10.59
CA GLN A 124 0.81 41.24 11.58
C GLN A 124 -0.49 40.86 12.30
N LEU A 125 -1.51 40.38 11.57
CA LEU A 125 -2.75 39.90 12.18
C LEU A 125 -2.50 38.71 13.13
N LEU A 126 -1.60 37.78 12.78
CA LEU A 126 -1.24 36.64 13.63
C LEU A 126 -0.62 37.05 14.98
N LYS A 127 -0.05 38.25 15.09
CA LYS A 127 0.49 38.79 16.36
C LYS A 127 -0.60 39.33 17.29
N ILE A 128 -1.79 39.61 16.78
CA ILE A 128 -2.91 40.16 17.56
C ILE A 128 -3.49 39.07 18.44
N GLN A 129 -3.43 39.29 19.76
CA GLN A 129 -4.00 38.33 20.72
C GLN A 129 -5.52 38.43 20.79
N LYS A 130 -6.09 39.63 20.79
CA LYS A 130 -7.54 39.89 20.88
C LYS A 130 -7.99 40.74 19.69
N PRO A 131 -8.63 40.14 18.68
CA PRO A 131 -9.04 40.89 17.50
C PRO A 131 -10.28 41.74 17.75
N SER A 132 -10.33 42.88 17.10
CA SER A 132 -11.49 43.75 16.95
C SER A 132 -12.30 43.37 15.70
N ASP A 133 -13.53 43.87 15.57
CA ASP A 133 -14.33 43.70 14.35
C ASP A 133 -13.58 44.25 13.11
N LYS A 134 -12.75 45.28 13.28
CA LYS A 134 -11.92 45.84 12.20
C LYS A 134 -10.86 44.83 11.71
N ASP A 135 -10.22 44.13 12.63
CA ASP A 135 -9.18 43.13 12.29
C ASP A 135 -9.78 41.94 11.52
N ILE A 136 -11.03 41.59 11.81
CA ILE A 136 -11.75 40.54 11.07
C ILE A 136 -12.11 40.99 9.66
N GLU A 137 -12.53 42.24 9.47
CA GLU A 137 -12.76 42.80 8.13
C GLU A 137 -11.47 42.91 7.33
N GLU A 138 -10.36 43.29 7.97
CA GLU A 138 -9.03 43.27 7.35
C GLU A 138 -8.63 41.85 6.93
N LEU A 139 -8.78 40.85 7.82
CA LEU A 139 -8.53 39.45 7.50
C LEU A 139 -9.34 38.98 6.29
N LYS A 140 -10.66 39.23 6.26
CA LYS A 140 -11.52 38.89 5.11
C LYS A 140 -10.99 39.49 3.81
N GLY A 141 -10.53 40.74 3.89
CA GLY A 141 -9.89 41.46 2.80
C GLY A 141 -8.60 40.79 2.30
N LEU A 142 -7.91 39.98 3.10
CA LEU A 142 -6.65 39.31 2.74
C LEU A 142 -6.80 37.85 2.31
N LEU A 143 -7.87 37.17 2.74
CA LEU A 143 -8.10 35.75 2.45
C LEU A 143 -8.55 35.43 1.01
N ARG A 144 -8.03 36.17 0.01
CA ARG A 144 -8.47 36.18 -1.39
C ARG A 144 -8.21 34.88 -2.16
N HIS A 145 -7.46 33.94 -1.60
CA HIS A 145 -7.05 32.68 -2.23
C HIS A 145 -6.99 31.55 -1.18
N PRO A 146 -7.28 30.28 -1.53
CA PRO A 146 -7.22 29.16 -0.59
C PRO A 146 -5.87 29.04 0.14
N THR A 147 -4.78 29.41 -0.53
CA THR A 147 -3.42 29.46 0.03
C THR A 147 -3.32 30.38 1.24
N TYR A 148 -3.90 31.57 1.18
CA TYR A 148 -3.84 32.55 2.28
C TYR A 148 -4.67 32.08 3.48
N ALA A 149 -5.84 31.46 3.22
CA ALA A 149 -6.63 30.82 4.26
C ALA A 149 -5.85 29.69 4.94
N TYR A 150 -5.20 28.83 4.15
CA TYR A 150 -4.33 27.78 4.68
C TYR A 150 -3.20 28.36 5.53
N TYR A 151 -2.45 29.33 5.02
CA TYR A 151 -1.36 29.99 5.72
C TYR A 151 -1.80 30.56 7.07
N PHE A 152 -2.86 31.38 7.09
CA PHE A 152 -3.30 32.04 8.30
C PHE A 152 -3.82 31.06 9.35
N PHE A 153 -4.79 30.19 9.00
CA PHE A 153 -5.42 29.29 9.98
C PHE A 153 -4.50 28.14 10.42
N SER A 154 -3.54 27.73 9.58
CA SER A 154 -2.52 26.76 10.01
C SER A 154 -1.51 27.35 10.99
N LYS A 155 -1.34 28.68 11.06
CA LYS A 155 -0.45 29.37 12.02
C LYS A 155 -1.18 29.97 13.22
N LEU A 156 -2.44 30.39 13.05
CA LEU A 156 -3.25 30.98 14.12
C LEU A 156 -3.36 30.03 15.32
N SER A 157 -3.19 30.58 16.52
CA SER A 157 -3.20 29.84 17.79
C SER A 157 -3.95 30.55 18.93
N SER A 158 -4.19 31.86 18.84
CA SER A 158 -4.92 32.60 19.88
C SER A 158 -6.41 32.18 19.93
N PRO A 159 -6.94 31.73 21.08
CA PRO A 159 -8.34 31.36 21.23
C PRO A 159 -9.35 32.51 21.11
N GLU A 160 -8.91 33.76 21.33
CA GLU A 160 -9.80 34.93 21.36
C GLU A 160 -10.33 35.30 19.97
N TRP A 161 -9.70 34.79 18.90
CA TRP A 161 -10.19 34.92 17.54
C TRP A 161 -11.45 34.10 17.28
N PHE A 162 -11.74 33.08 18.10
CA PHE A 162 -12.84 32.16 17.84
C PHE A 162 -14.21 32.85 17.77
N ILE A 163 -14.59 33.65 18.78
CA ILE A 163 -15.93 34.25 18.85
C ILE A 163 -16.17 35.23 17.69
N PRO A 164 -15.25 36.16 17.37
CA PRO A 164 -15.41 37.04 16.22
C PRO A 164 -15.50 36.30 14.89
N LEU A 165 -14.68 35.26 14.68
CA LEU A 165 -14.74 34.42 13.48
C LEU A 165 -16.08 33.64 13.39
N LYS A 166 -16.55 33.07 14.50
CA LYS A 166 -17.86 32.37 14.56
C LYS A 166 -19.01 33.32 14.21
N LYS A 167 -19.04 34.53 14.80
CA LYS A 167 -20.09 35.54 14.54
C LYS A 167 -20.17 35.93 13.06
N GLN A 168 -19.04 35.92 12.37
CA GLN A 168 -18.99 36.20 10.94
C GLN A 168 -19.33 34.98 10.09
N GLY A 169 -19.38 33.76 10.63
CA GLY A 169 -19.77 32.54 9.92
C GLY A 169 -18.62 31.69 9.38
N PHE A 170 -17.38 31.88 9.88
CA PHE A 170 -16.19 31.22 9.29
C PHE A 170 -16.24 29.69 9.30
N PHE A 171 -17.01 29.12 10.22
CA PHE A 171 -17.08 27.69 10.45
C PHE A 171 -18.37 27.03 9.94
N SER A 172 -19.23 27.76 9.23
CA SER A 172 -20.55 27.24 8.84
C SER A 172 -20.50 26.23 7.68
N LYS A 173 -19.58 26.42 6.73
CA LYS A 173 -19.59 25.68 5.46
C LYS A 173 -18.26 24.96 5.20
N PRO A 174 -18.11 23.70 5.66
CA PRO A 174 -16.97 22.87 5.28
C PRO A 174 -16.97 22.56 3.78
N PRO A 175 -15.80 22.35 3.16
CA PRO A 175 -15.73 22.00 1.75
C PRO A 175 -16.11 20.53 1.53
N SER A 176 -16.82 20.26 0.43
CA SER A 176 -17.18 18.91 -0.04
C SER A 176 -16.12 18.30 -0.96
N GLY A 177 -16.25 17.01 -1.26
CA GLY A 177 -15.47 16.33 -2.29
C GLY A 177 -15.74 16.89 -3.68
N ILE A 178 -14.67 17.20 -4.42
CA ILE A 178 -14.73 17.79 -5.76
C ILE A 178 -14.45 16.69 -6.78
N LYS A 179 -15.41 16.41 -7.67
CA LYS A 179 -15.23 15.45 -8.76
C LYS A 179 -14.45 16.12 -9.91
N GLU A 180 -13.29 15.57 -10.23
CA GLU A 180 -12.43 16.01 -11.35
C GLU A 180 -12.09 14.80 -12.24
N GLY A 181 -12.79 14.66 -13.37
CA GLY A 181 -12.64 13.52 -14.28
C GLY A 181 -13.03 12.19 -13.62
N ASN A 182 -12.10 11.23 -13.62
CA ASN A 182 -12.27 9.92 -12.95
C ASN A 182 -11.83 9.94 -11.47
N TYR A 183 -11.44 11.09 -10.94
CA TYR A 183 -10.95 11.23 -9.58
C TYR A 183 -11.88 12.10 -8.72
N VAL A 184 -11.83 11.89 -7.42
CA VAL A 184 -12.46 12.78 -6.43
C VAL A 184 -11.38 13.37 -5.56
N ILE A 185 -11.34 14.69 -5.49
CA ILE A 185 -10.39 15.46 -4.68
C ILE A 185 -11.09 15.89 -3.41
N PHE A 186 -10.53 15.51 -2.27
CA PHE A 186 -10.99 15.96 -0.95
C PHE A 186 -10.10 17.11 -0.47
N PRO A 187 -10.54 18.36 -0.57
CA PRO A 187 -9.73 19.51 -0.21
C PRO A 187 -9.50 19.60 1.31
N VAL A 188 -8.39 20.20 1.71
CA VAL A 188 -8.15 20.51 3.12
C VAL A 188 -9.04 21.69 3.54
N TRP A 189 -9.57 21.66 4.75
CA TRP A 189 -10.27 22.81 5.34
C TRP A 189 -9.35 23.51 6.35
N PRO A 190 -8.73 24.66 6.03
CA PRO A 190 -7.78 25.32 6.92
C PRO A 190 -8.29 25.60 8.33
N LEU A 191 -9.59 25.90 8.44
CA LEU A 191 -10.25 26.28 9.68
C LEU A 191 -10.22 25.18 10.75
N THR A 192 -10.26 23.91 10.36
CA THR A 192 -10.15 22.81 11.31
C THR A 192 -8.78 22.76 11.98
N LYS A 193 -7.71 23.19 11.28
CA LYS A 193 -6.36 23.28 11.87
C LYS A 193 -6.30 24.30 13.00
N TYR A 194 -7.05 25.39 12.89
CA TYR A 194 -7.23 26.34 13.98
C TYR A 194 -8.09 25.75 15.10
N LEU A 195 -9.23 25.12 14.77
CA LEU A 195 -10.11 24.48 15.76
C LEU A 195 -9.38 23.45 16.63
N ILE A 196 -8.53 22.59 16.04
CA ILE A 196 -7.74 21.59 16.76
C ILE A 196 -6.86 22.26 17.83
N LYS A 197 -6.20 23.37 17.51
CA LYS A 197 -5.29 24.06 18.45
C LYS A 197 -6.01 24.67 19.64
N ILE A 198 -7.22 25.21 19.42
CA ILE A 198 -7.98 25.89 20.48
C ILE A 198 -8.95 24.96 21.22
N ALA A 199 -9.14 23.72 20.76
CA ALA A 199 -10.13 22.78 21.29
C ALA A 199 -10.01 22.58 22.80
N LYS A 200 -8.79 22.57 23.36
CA LYS A 200 -8.55 22.51 24.82
C LYS A 200 -9.05 23.74 25.56
N ASN A 201 -8.93 24.92 24.95
CA ASN A 201 -9.27 26.21 25.57
C ASN A 201 -10.75 26.56 25.43
N LYS A 202 -11.40 26.11 24.35
CA LYS A 202 -12.80 26.43 23.99
C LYS A 202 -13.59 25.15 23.67
N PRO A 203 -13.65 24.17 24.59
CA PRO A 203 -14.16 22.83 24.29
C PRO A 203 -15.65 22.82 23.89
N ARG A 204 -16.48 23.57 24.63
CA ARG A 204 -17.92 23.61 24.36
C ARG A 204 -18.19 24.30 23.03
N GLU A 205 -17.50 25.41 22.80
CA GLU A 205 -17.74 26.21 21.61
C GLU A 205 -17.30 25.50 20.33
N VAL A 206 -16.20 24.75 20.36
CA VAL A 206 -15.77 23.89 19.25
C VAL A 206 -16.79 22.78 18.99
N MET A 207 -17.35 22.15 20.03
CA MET A 207 -18.39 21.14 19.86
C MET A 207 -19.67 21.72 19.24
N GLU A 208 -20.09 22.93 19.62
CA GLU A 208 -21.24 23.58 18.98
C GLU A 208 -20.98 23.85 17.49
N ILE A 209 -19.75 24.18 17.08
CA ILE A 209 -19.40 24.29 15.65
C ILE A 209 -19.60 22.97 14.91
N ILE A 210 -19.14 21.85 15.48
CA ILE A 210 -19.29 20.53 14.88
C ILE A 210 -20.76 20.20 14.63
N LYS A 211 -21.65 20.61 15.53
CA LYS A 211 -23.09 20.39 15.43
C LYS A 211 -23.80 21.33 14.45
N GLU A 212 -23.37 22.59 14.39
CA GLU A 212 -24.04 23.66 13.64
C GLU A 212 -23.62 23.71 12.17
N MET A 213 -22.42 23.22 11.82
CA MET A 213 -21.90 23.31 10.46
C MET A 213 -22.72 22.49 9.44
N GLU A 214 -22.69 22.89 8.17
CA GLU A 214 -23.26 22.12 7.06
C GLU A 214 -22.61 20.73 6.96
N LYS A 215 -23.38 19.71 6.54
CA LYS A 215 -22.85 18.35 6.32
C LYS A 215 -21.85 18.34 5.16
N THR A 216 -20.79 17.54 5.27
CA THR A 216 -19.79 17.31 4.22
C THR A 216 -19.48 15.82 4.06
N ASP A 217 -19.18 15.39 2.84
CA ASP A 217 -18.66 14.06 2.48
C ASP A 217 -17.13 13.98 2.54
N ASN A 218 -16.47 15.06 2.96
CA ASN A 218 -15.03 15.18 2.97
C ASN A 218 -14.40 14.51 4.19
N PHE A 219 -13.86 13.31 3.99
CA PHE A 219 -13.24 12.50 5.04
C PHE A 219 -12.09 13.21 5.78
N ARG A 220 -11.36 14.13 5.12
CA ARG A 220 -10.27 14.89 5.75
C ARG A 220 -10.81 15.86 6.81
N VAL A 221 -11.99 16.42 6.57
CA VAL A 221 -12.68 17.25 7.56
C VAL A 221 -13.09 16.40 8.74
N HIS A 222 -13.69 15.23 8.52
CA HIS A 222 -14.12 14.33 9.61
C HIS A 222 -12.95 13.92 10.51
N ILE A 223 -11.79 13.58 9.94
CA ILE A 223 -10.56 13.29 10.70
C ILE A 223 -10.19 14.47 11.61
N ASP A 224 -10.15 15.69 11.07
CA ASP A 224 -9.76 16.86 11.84
C ASP A 224 -10.77 17.20 12.96
N LEU A 225 -12.06 16.91 12.75
CA LEU A 225 -13.09 17.11 13.78
C LEU A 225 -13.01 16.06 14.89
N ILE A 226 -12.64 14.82 14.56
CA ILE A 226 -12.32 13.79 15.56
C ILE A 226 -11.07 14.22 16.34
N ASP A 227 -10.03 14.73 15.68
CA ASP A 227 -8.85 15.26 16.36
C ASP A 227 -9.22 16.42 17.30
N CYS A 228 -10.15 17.31 16.90
CA CYS A 228 -10.70 18.31 17.83
C CYS A 228 -11.35 17.65 19.06
N ALA A 229 -12.20 16.65 18.84
CA ALA A 229 -12.93 15.96 19.90
C ALA A 229 -12.00 15.20 20.87
N ILE A 230 -10.89 14.67 20.38
CA ILE A 230 -9.84 14.02 21.19
C ILE A 230 -9.16 15.02 22.13
N GLN A 231 -9.05 16.30 21.76
CA GLN A 231 -8.46 17.32 22.64
C GLN A 231 -9.45 17.84 23.71
N VAL A 232 -10.74 17.49 23.63
CA VAL A 232 -11.81 18.00 24.49
C VAL A 232 -12.10 17.03 25.66
N PRO A 233 -12.58 17.49 26.84
CA PRO A 233 -13.01 16.60 27.91
C PRO A 233 -14.14 15.67 27.47
N SER A 234 -14.10 14.39 27.86
CA SER A 234 -15.04 13.37 27.34
C SER A 234 -16.51 13.69 27.60
N SER A 235 -16.81 14.43 28.68
CA SER A 235 -18.16 14.90 29.00
C SER A 235 -18.82 15.74 27.91
N ILE A 236 -18.01 16.37 27.04
CA ILE A 236 -18.46 17.11 25.86
C ILE A 236 -18.23 16.25 24.60
N THR A 237 -17.08 15.60 24.49
CA THR A 237 -16.69 14.77 23.32
C THR A 237 -17.76 13.76 22.93
N LYS A 238 -18.48 13.15 23.88
CA LYS A 238 -19.56 12.19 23.60
C LYS A 238 -20.65 12.71 22.65
N GLU A 239 -20.82 14.02 22.56
CA GLU A 239 -21.80 14.64 21.67
C GLU A 239 -21.45 14.49 20.19
N ILE A 240 -20.23 14.04 19.84
CA ILE A 240 -19.81 13.76 18.47
C ILE A 240 -20.28 12.40 17.96
N VAL A 241 -20.60 11.46 18.84
CA VAL A 241 -20.89 10.05 18.48
C VAL A 241 -22.01 9.91 17.44
N PRO A 242 -23.13 10.65 17.52
CA PRO A 242 -24.19 10.56 16.51
C PRO A 242 -23.75 10.91 15.08
N PHE A 243 -22.69 11.71 14.92
CA PHE A 243 -22.17 12.11 13.61
C PHE A 243 -21.24 11.05 13.00
N ILE A 244 -20.57 10.26 13.84
CA ILE A 244 -19.62 9.23 13.40
C ILE A 244 -20.30 8.23 12.46
N LYS A 245 -21.54 7.82 12.78
CA LYS A 245 -22.30 6.89 11.95
C LYS A 245 -22.44 7.35 10.50
N ASP A 246 -22.75 8.63 10.28
CA ASP A 246 -22.85 9.23 8.95
C ASP A 246 -21.48 9.30 8.25
N TRP A 247 -20.39 9.44 9.01
CA TRP A 247 -19.03 9.56 8.46
C TRP A 247 -18.41 8.21 8.08
N VAL A 248 -18.78 7.14 8.77
CA VAL A 248 -18.34 5.77 8.47
C VAL A 248 -18.97 5.25 7.17
N ASP A 249 -20.22 5.61 6.88
CA ASP A 249 -20.91 5.22 5.66
C ASP A 249 -20.55 6.12 4.46
N THR A 250 -19.26 6.11 4.09
CA THR A 250 -18.71 6.88 2.96
C THR A 250 -18.09 5.97 1.90
N PRO A 251 -18.20 6.30 0.59
CA PRO A 251 -17.54 5.55 -0.48
C PRO A 251 -16.02 5.77 -0.55
N TYR A 252 -15.44 6.63 0.30
CA TYR A 252 -14.00 6.98 0.26
C TYR A 252 -13.28 6.85 1.62
N PRO A 253 -13.31 5.71 2.32
CA PRO A 253 -12.67 5.61 3.63
C PRO A 253 -11.22 5.10 3.53
N PRO A 254 -10.22 6.01 3.53
CA PRO A 254 -8.97 5.70 4.20
C PRO A 254 -8.65 6.74 5.30
N LEU A 255 -8.20 6.23 6.46
CA LEU A 255 -7.71 6.94 7.67
C LEU A 255 -8.74 7.44 8.71
N LEU A 256 -10.04 7.20 8.55
CA LEU A 256 -11.02 7.40 9.65
C LEU A 256 -10.96 6.37 10.78
N PRO A 257 -10.79 5.05 10.52
CA PRO A 257 -11.06 4.02 11.52
C PRO A 257 -10.13 4.09 12.73
N GLU A 258 -8.85 4.36 12.48
CA GLU A 258 -7.84 4.52 13.54
C GLU A 258 -8.20 5.67 14.48
N LYS A 259 -8.63 6.81 13.93
CA LYS A 259 -9.01 8.00 14.70
C LYS A 259 -10.30 7.81 15.50
N ILE A 260 -11.31 7.18 14.92
CA ILE A 260 -12.53 6.83 15.66
C ILE A 260 -12.19 5.82 16.77
N GLY A 261 -11.25 4.91 16.51
CA GLY A 261 -10.75 3.99 17.52
C GLY A 261 -10.06 4.67 18.70
N GLU A 262 -9.16 5.62 18.43
CA GLU A 262 -8.52 6.47 19.45
C GLU A 262 -9.56 7.20 20.30
N LEU A 263 -10.60 7.75 19.65
CA LEU A 263 -11.71 8.42 20.33
C LEU A 263 -12.50 7.45 21.23
N ALA A 264 -12.79 6.23 20.75
CA ALA A 264 -13.51 5.22 21.51
C ALA A 264 -12.74 4.81 22.78
N VAL A 265 -11.42 4.59 22.66
CA VAL A 265 -10.53 4.29 23.80
C VAL A 265 -10.49 5.43 24.81
N LYS A 266 -10.41 6.69 24.35
CA LYS A 266 -10.47 7.86 25.23
C LYS A 266 -11.79 7.90 26.03
N LEU A 267 -12.93 7.71 25.37
CA LEU A 267 -14.25 7.76 26.00
C LEU A 267 -14.39 6.68 27.09
N ILE A 268 -13.94 5.44 26.83
CA ILE A 268 -14.05 4.35 27.81
C ILE A 268 -13.09 4.54 29.00
N HIS A 269 -11.89 5.08 28.78
CA HIS A 269 -10.93 5.36 29.86
C HIS A 269 -11.36 6.50 30.77
N GLU A 270 -12.02 7.53 30.21
CA GLU A 270 -12.53 8.68 30.96
C GLU A 270 -13.94 8.48 31.55
N GLY A 271 -14.51 7.29 31.43
CA GLY A 271 -15.78 6.91 32.09
C GLY A 271 -17.05 7.30 31.34
N GLU A 272 -16.96 7.74 30.08
CA GLU A 272 -18.12 7.95 29.20
C GLU A 272 -18.49 6.65 28.47
N THR A 273 -18.78 5.62 29.27
CA THR A 273 -18.93 4.22 28.85
C THR A 273 -19.97 4.03 27.74
N ASN A 274 -21.16 4.60 27.87
CA ASN A 274 -22.24 4.40 26.88
C ASN A 274 -21.84 4.96 25.51
N ALA A 275 -21.22 6.14 25.48
CA ALA A 275 -20.76 6.77 24.24
C ALA A 275 -19.61 5.98 23.61
N ALA A 276 -18.73 5.42 24.43
CA ALA A 276 -17.66 4.54 23.95
C ALA A 276 -18.20 3.25 23.32
N LEU A 277 -19.17 2.60 23.98
CA LEU A 277 -19.81 1.38 23.46
C LEU A 277 -20.59 1.64 22.18
N GLU A 278 -21.31 2.76 22.08
CA GLU A 278 -21.99 3.17 20.85
C GLU A 278 -20.98 3.41 19.72
N THR A 279 -19.84 4.04 20.02
CA THR A 279 -18.77 4.24 19.04
C THR A 279 -18.17 2.91 18.58
N LEU A 280 -17.94 1.97 19.51
CA LEU A 280 -17.47 0.63 19.20
C LEU A 280 -18.46 -0.13 18.31
N ASP A 281 -19.76 -0.04 18.60
CA ASP A 281 -20.82 -0.66 17.80
C ASP A 281 -20.84 -0.09 16.36
N ILE A 282 -20.63 1.22 16.19
CA ILE A 282 -20.58 1.86 14.87
C ILE A 282 -19.36 1.38 14.06
N ILE A 283 -18.15 1.36 14.65
CA ILE A 283 -16.93 1.02 13.89
C ILE A 283 -16.82 -0.46 13.54
N LEU A 284 -17.43 -1.34 14.35
CA LEU A 284 -17.45 -2.78 14.10
C LEU A 284 -18.59 -3.19 13.18
N ASP A 285 -19.40 -2.25 12.70
CA ASP A 285 -20.56 -2.58 11.89
C ASP A 285 -20.19 -3.14 10.50
N VAL A 286 -21.14 -3.87 9.91
CA VAL A 286 -20.95 -4.61 8.66
C VAL A 286 -22.07 -4.32 7.65
N LYS A 287 -21.76 -4.45 6.36
CA LYS A 287 -22.68 -4.20 5.23
C LYS A 287 -22.56 -5.27 4.15
N SER A 288 -23.57 -5.38 3.29
CA SER A 288 -23.50 -6.24 2.10
C SER A 288 -22.57 -5.63 1.05
N GLY A 289 -21.59 -6.41 0.57
CA GLY A 289 -20.67 -6.05 -0.51
C GLY A 289 -21.01 -6.70 -1.85
N ARG A 290 -20.31 -6.27 -2.90
CA ARG A 290 -20.24 -6.95 -4.21
C ARG A 290 -18.77 -7.13 -4.58
N ASP A 291 -18.30 -8.38 -4.65
CA ASP A 291 -17.02 -8.71 -5.28
C ASP A 291 -17.27 -9.45 -6.61
N GLY A 292 -16.40 -9.24 -7.60
CA GLY A 292 -16.64 -9.43 -9.04
C GLY A 292 -17.10 -10.82 -9.49
N LEU A 293 -17.03 -11.85 -8.63
CA LEU A 293 -17.45 -13.23 -8.94
C LEU A 293 -18.56 -13.76 -8.02
N LEU A 294 -18.79 -13.17 -6.84
CA LEU A 294 -19.80 -13.63 -5.86
C LEU A 294 -20.72 -12.48 -5.45
N ILE A 295 -22.02 -12.68 -5.68
CA ILE A 295 -23.06 -11.73 -5.29
C ILE A 295 -23.37 -11.94 -3.79
N ASN A 296 -23.22 -10.90 -2.95
CA ASN A 296 -23.49 -10.80 -1.49
C ASN A 296 -22.45 -11.32 -0.47
N GLU A 297 -21.15 -11.11 -0.65
CA GLU A 297 -20.21 -11.28 0.47
C GLU A 297 -20.35 -10.12 1.48
N THR A 298 -20.39 -10.41 2.78
CA THR A 298 -20.43 -9.36 3.82
C THR A 298 -19.06 -8.72 3.97
N GLN A 299 -19.03 -7.39 4.04
CA GLN A 299 -17.80 -6.61 4.19
C GLN A 299 -17.92 -5.62 5.35
N PRO A 300 -16.80 -5.25 6.02
CA PRO A 300 -16.81 -4.13 6.94
C PRO A 300 -17.06 -2.80 6.20
N PHE A 301 -17.35 -1.72 6.93
CA PHE A 301 -17.36 -0.38 6.33
C PHE A 301 -15.97 0.10 5.88
N PHE A 302 -14.93 -0.53 6.40
CA PHE A 302 -13.52 -0.29 6.12
C PHE A 302 -12.86 -1.54 5.54
N ASP A 303 -11.61 -1.44 5.10
CA ASP A 303 -10.89 -2.63 4.64
C ASP A 303 -10.62 -3.61 5.80
N SER A 304 -10.51 -4.91 5.47
CA SER A 304 -10.34 -5.98 6.45
C SER A 304 -9.09 -5.84 7.31
N TRP A 305 -8.02 -5.23 6.81
CA TRP A 305 -6.81 -5.03 7.58
C TRP A 305 -7.05 -3.97 8.67
N GLN A 306 -7.68 -2.84 8.33
CA GLN A 306 -8.07 -1.81 9.31
C GLN A 306 -9.04 -2.36 10.35
N TYR A 307 -10.01 -3.18 9.94
CA TYR A 307 -10.95 -3.83 10.84
C TYR A 307 -10.24 -4.77 11.84
N SER A 308 -9.29 -5.58 11.35
CA SER A 308 -8.45 -6.42 12.20
C SER A 308 -7.60 -5.60 13.19
N GLN A 309 -7.04 -4.47 12.76
CA GLN A 309 -6.29 -3.57 13.66
C GLN A 309 -7.18 -2.98 14.77
N ILE A 310 -8.41 -2.58 14.44
CA ILE A 310 -9.41 -2.12 15.41
C ILE A 310 -9.68 -3.21 16.45
N LEU A 311 -9.99 -4.43 16.02
CA LEU A 311 -10.28 -5.54 16.92
C LEU A 311 -9.10 -5.81 17.87
N ASN A 312 -7.89 -5.91 17.32
CA ASN A 312 -6.69 -6.24 18.09
C ASN A 312 -6.28 -5.17 19.10
N LYS A 313 -6.46 -3.88 18.77
CA LYS A 313 -6.02 -2.76 19.61
C LYS A 313 -7.10 -2.32 20.61
N ILE A 314 -8.37 -2.38 20.24
CA ILE A 314 -9.45 -1.70 20.97
C ILE A 314 -10.21 -2.66 21.88
N ILE A 315 -10.48 -3.89 21.43
CA ILE A 315 -11.24 -4.87 22.22
C ILE A 315 -10.62 -5.13 23.60
N PRO A 316 -9.28 -5.29 23.77
CA PRO A 316 -8.69 -5.52 25.08
C PRO A 316 -8.96 -4.38 26.10
N GLU A 317 -8.99 -3.12 25.63
CA GLU A 317 -9.25 -1.95 26.48
C GLU A 317 -10.70 -1.92 26.96
N PHE A 318 -11.63 -2.25 26.07
CA PHE A 318 -13.05 -2.29 26.39
C PHE A 318 -13.41 -3.49 27.27
N LEU A 319 -12.79 -4.65 27.04
CA LEU A 319 -13.04 -5.89 27.77
C LEU A 319 -12.70 -5.74 29.27
N GLN A 320 -11.72 -4.90 29.62
CA GLN A 320 -11.36 -4.60 31.01
C GLN A 320 -12.45 -3.82 31.76
N LYS A 321 -13.31 -3.08 31.05
CA LYS A 321 -14.30 -2.17 31.64
C LYS A 321 -15.71 -2.73 31.55
N GLU A 322 -16.13 -3.18 30.36
CA GLU A 322 -17.50 -3.62 30.07
C GLU A 322 -17.53 -4.97 29.35
N PRO A 323 -17.02 -6.05 29.96
CA PRO A 323 -16.80 -7.33 29.30
C PRO A 323 -18.07 -7.95 28.68
N CYS A 324 -19.20 -7.92 29.39
CA CYS A 324 -20.45 -8.47 28.89
C CYS A 324 -20.97 -7.71 27.66
N LYS A 325 -20.90 -6.37 27.68
CA LYS A 325 -21.36 -5.54 26.56
C LYS A 325 -20.49 -5.69 25.33
N VAL A 326 -19.17 -5.84 25.51
CA VAL A 326 -18.25 -6.10 24.40
C VAL A 326 -18.57 -7.43 23.72
N VAL A 327 -18.77 -8.49 24.51
CA VAL A 327 -19.14 -9.81 23.97
C VAL A 327 -20.49 -9.75 23.25
N GLU A 328 -21.48 -9.04 23.81
CA GLU A 328 -22.78 -8.81 23.14
C GLU A 328 -22.59 -8.13 21.77
N ILE A 329 -21.85 -7.02 21.70
CA ILE A 329 -21.59 -6.30 20.45
C ILE A 329 -20.92 -7.22 19.42
N LEU A 330 -19.86 -7.94 19.81
CA LEU A 330 -19.17 -8.86 18.89
C LEU A 330 -20.11 -9.96 18.36
N CYS A 331 -20.95 -10.53 19.22
CA CYS A 331 -21.92 -11.55 18.83
C CYS A 331 -23.03 -10.99 17.94
N GLU A 332 -23.52 -9.78 18.22
CA GLU A 332 -24.49 -9.06 17.39
C GLU A 332 -23.93 -8.78 15.99
N LYS A 333 -22.67 -8.32 15.89
CA LYS A 333 -22.01 -8.10 14.59
C LYS A 333 -21.81 -9.39 13.81
N LEU A 334 -21.43 -10.48 14.48
CA LEU A 334 -21.31 -11.79 13.83
C LEU A 334 -22.67 -12.29 13.33
N GLN A 335 -23.72 -12.17 14.14
CA GLN A 335 -25.08 -12.53 13.75
C GLN A 335 -25.54 -11.71 12.54
N LYS A 336 -25.35 -10.39 12.57
CA LYS A 336 -25.67 -9.50 11.45
C LYS A 336 -24.89 -9.87 10.19
N ALA A 337 -23.60 -10.21 10.32
CA ALA A 337 -22.77 -10.59 9.18
C ALA A 337 -23.27 -11.87 8.49
N ILE A 338 -23.72 -12.85 9.27
CA ILE A 338 -24.33 -14.09 8.76
C ILE A 338 -25.66 -13.78 8.07
N GLU A 339 -26.51 -12.96 8.69
CA GLU A 339 -27.83 -12.59 8.15
C GLU A 339 -27.75 -11.87 6.79
N LEU A 340 -26.72 -11.05 6.57
CA LEU A 340 -26.52 -10.32 5.32
C LEU A 340 -26.15 -11.23 4.12
N GLU A 341 -25.54 -12.39 4.35
CA GLU A 341 -25.17 -13.34 3.29
C GLU A 341 -26.32 -14.33 2.99
N MET A 342 -27.17 -14.60 3.98
CA MET A 342 -28.27 -15.56 3.88
C MET A 342 -29.51 -14.96 3.19
N LYS A 343 -29.62 -15.12 1.86
CA LYS A 343 -30.76 -14.63 1.05
C LYS A 343 -32.15 -15.22 1.37
N LYS A 344 -32.23 -16.35 2.09
CA LYS A 344 -33.48 -16.99 2.51
C LYS A 344 -33.37 -17.37 3.98
N VAL A 345 -34.44 -17.11 4.74
CA VAL A 345 -34.64 -17.66 6.09
C VAL A 345 -34.62 -19.18 5.97
N THR A 346 -33.45 -19.76 6.17
CA THR A 346 -33.29 -21.20 6.42
C THR A 346 -33.34 -21.40 7.93
N GLU A 347 -33.60 -22.64 8.34
CA GLU A 347 -33.89 -23.08 9.71
C GLU A 347 -33.07 -22.34 10.78
N ASN A 348 -33.70 -22.05 11.93
CA ASN A 348 -33.22 -21.17 13.00
C ASN A 348 -31.81 -21.46 13.58
N PHE A 349 -31.10 -22.49 13.12
CA PHE A 349 -29.80 -22.93 13.61
C PHE A 349 -28.68 -22.95 12.55
N TYR A 350 -29.02 -22.96 11.27
CA TYR A 350 -28.06 -23.20 10.19
C TYR A 350 -27.36 -21.91 9.72
N ASP A 351 -26.02 -21.92 9.64
CA ASP A 351 -25.19 -20.80 9.16
C ASP A 351 -24.04 -21.23 8.22
N ALA A 352 -23.99 -22.53 7.87
CA ALA A 352 -22.90 -23.16 7.12
C ALA A 352 -21.49 -22.94 7.71
N SER A 353 -21.37 -22.59 9.00
CA SER A 353 -20.07 -22.26 9.63
C SER A 353 -19.10 -23.42 9.65
N TYR A 354 -19.58 -24.66 9.71
CA TYR A 354 -18.72 -25.85 9.61
C TYR A 354 -17.99 -25.96 8.25
N ILE A 355 -18.34 -25.14 7.26
CA ILE A 355 -17.67 -25.03 5.95
C ILE A 355 -16.73 -23.82 5.91
N TRP A 356 -17.23 -22.60 6.22
CA TRP A 356 -16.41 -21.37 6.08
C TRP A 356 -15.50 -21.10 7.29
N ARG A 357 -15.79 -21.70 8.46
CA ARG A 357 -14.96 -21.74 9.66
C ARG A 357 -14.92 -23.16 10.22
N PRO A 358 -14.19 -24.11 9.59
CA PRO A 358 -14.23 -25.51 9.99
C PRO A 358 -13.76 -25.78 11.44
N ALA A 359 -12.91 -24.92 12.03
CA ALA A 359 -12.52 -25.00 13.43
C ALA A 359 -12.62 -23.64 14.15
N ILE A 360 -12.96 -23.64 15.44
CA ILE A 360 -12.92 -22.43 16.26
C ILE A 360 -11.47 -22.01 16.57
N GLU A 361 -10.60 -22.97 16.92
CA GLU A 361 -9.15 -22.76 17.03
C GLU A 361 -8.52 -22.31 15.71
N GLU A 362 -7.29 -21.80 15.80
CA GLU A 362 -6.44 -21.62 14.62
C GLU A 362 -6.18 -22.97 13.96
N HIS A 363 -6.56 -23.09 12.70
CA HIS A 363 -6.44 -24.32 11.92
C HIS A 363 -6.24 -23.99 10.44
N THR A 364 -5.44 -24.81 9.75
CA THR A 364 -5.20 -24.73 8.30
C THR A 364 -6.44 -24.88 7.41
N GLN A 365 -7.57 -25.32 7.99
CA GLN A 365 -8.83 -25.53 7.28
C GLN A 365 -9.73 -24.28 7.34
N ASN A 366 -9.41 -23.31 8.19
CA ASN A 366 -10.12 -22.04 8.23
C ASN A 366 -9.88 -21.29 6.92
N MET A 367 -10.95 -20.91 6.22
CA MET A 367 -10.85 -20.22 4.93
C MET A 367 -10.72 -18.71 5.16
N ASP A 368 -9.80 -18.05 4.44
CA ASP A 368 -9.55 -16.59 4.45
C ASP A 368 -9.72 -15.92 5.83
N ASP A 369 -8.66 -15.99 6.64
CA ASP A 369 -8.55 -15.44 7.99
C ASP A 369 -8.83 -13.93 8.06
N ARG A 370 -8.78 -13.25 6.91
CA ARG A 370 -9.00 -11.80 6.77
C ARG A 370 -10.45 -11.46 6.47
N ASN A 371 -11.33 -12.44 6.26
CA ASN A 371 -12.77 -12.19 6.15
C ASN A 371 -13.36 -11.72 7.50
N VAL A 372 -14.31 -10.78 7.45
CA VAL A 372 -14.92 -10.15 8.64
C VAL A 372 -15.57 -11.14 9.61
N LYS A 373 -16.22 -12.21 9.12
CA LYS A 373 -16.81 -13.24 9.99
C LYS A 373 -15.75 -14.00 10.77
N ASN A 374 -14.63 -14.35 10.11
CA ASN A 374 -13.51 -15.03 10.75
C ASN A 374 -12.86 -14.16 11.83
N LEU A 375 -12.67 -12.88 11.54
CA LEU A 375 -12.13 -11.91 12.50
C LEU A 375 -13.04 -11.76 13.74
N LEU A 376 -14.36 -11.73 13.54
CA LEU A 376 -15.34 -11.66 14.63
C LEU A 376 -15.35 -12.95 15.47
N VAL A 377 -15.30 -14.14 14.86
CA VAL A 377 -15.21 -15.42 15.57
C VAL A 377 -13.95 -15.47 16.44
N SER A 378 -12.78 -15.15 15.87
CA SER A 378 -11.53 -15.12 16.62
C SER A 378 -11.59 -14.10 17.77
N SER A 379 -12.18 -12.92 17.55
CA SER A 379 -12.31 -11.90 18.59
C SER A 379 -13.22 -12.33 19.75
N ILE A 380 -14.33 -13.02 19.48
CA ILE A 380 -15.22 -13.58 20.52
C ILE A 380 -14.47 -14.65 21.31
N ARG A 381 -13.82 -15.59 20.60
CA ARG A 381 -13.02 -16.67 21.20
C ARG A 381 -11.95 -16.12 22.12
N ASP A 382 -11.12 -15.21 21.61
CA ASP A 382 -9.96 -14.68 22.33
C ASP A 382 -10.38 -13.82 23.53
N SER A 383 -11.47 -13.07 23.40
CA SER A 383 -12.06 -12.31 24.51
C SER A 383 -12.52 -13.23 25.65
N LEU A 384 -13.25 -14.30 25.32
CA LEU A 384 -13.74 -15.26 26.31
C LEU A 384 -12.60 -16.07 26.94
N GLU A 385 -11.58 -16.45 26.17
CA GLU A 385 -10.37 -17.06 26.73
C GLU A 385 -9.64 -16.14 27.71
N ALA A 386 -9.48 -14.85 27.36
CA ALA A 386 -8.84 -13.87 28.22
C ALA A 386 -9.63 -13.68 29.53
N LEU A 387 -10.96 -13.65 29.45
CA LEU A 387 -11.83 -13.60 30.63
C LEU A 387 -11.72 -14.86 31.49
N ALA A 388 -11.72 -16.05 30.91
CA ALA A 388 -11.57 -17.30 31.67
C ALA A 388 -10.27 -17.34 32.48
N LYS A 389 -9.19 -16.78 31.92
CA LYS A 389 -7.87 -16.71 32.57
C LYS A 389 -7.77 -15.60 33.63
N SER A 390 -8.60 -14.56 33.55
CA SER A 390 -8.47 -13.37 34.41
C SER A 390 -9.59 -13.22 35.46
N ASN A 391 -10.83 -13.59 35.13
CA ASN A 391 -12.00 -13.47 36.00
C ASN A 391 -13.07 -14.52 35.63
N SER A 392 -13.11 -15.63 36.36
CA SER A 392 -14.01 -16.76 36.10
C SER A 392 -15.49 -16.40 36.25
N GLU A 393 -15.87 -15.54 37.21
CA GLU A 393 -17.27 -15.15 37.40
C GLU A 393 -17.80 -14.33 36.22
N VAL A 394 -16.99 -13.41 35.71
CA VAL A 394 -17.33 -12.62 34.52
C VAL A 394 -17.34 -13.51 33.27
N PHE A 395 -16.38 -14.41 33.15
CA PHE A 395 -16.36 -15.40 32.07
C PHE A 395 -17.65 -16.21 32.01
N GLU A 396 -18.12 -16.77 33.13
CA GLU A 396 -19.36 -17.54 33.16
C GLU A 396 -20.58 -16.72 32.74
N LYS A 397 -20.63 -15.43 33.10
CA LYS A 397 -21.69 -14.51 32.65
C LYS A 397 -21.62 -14.30 31.14
N CYS A 398 -20.43 -13.99 30.60
CA CYS A 398 -20.24 -13.77 29.17
C CYS A 398 -20.46 -15.04 28.33
N PHE A 399 -20.05 -16.20 28.84
CA PHE A 399 -20.28 -17.50 28.22
C PHE A 399 -21.78 -17.75 28.02
N LYS A 400 -22.60 -17.47 29.04
CA LYS A 400 -24.06 -17.64 28.94
C LYS A 400 -24.72 -16.74 27.90
N LEU A 401 -24.11 -15.60 27.54
CA LEU A 401 -24.64 -14.69 26.51
C LEU A 401 -24.67 -15.32 25.13
N LEU A 402 -23.76 -16.26 24.84
CA LEU A 402 -23.72 -16.97 23.56
C LEU A 402 -25.08 -17.65 23.27
N SER A 403 -25.78 -18.13 24.31
CA SER A 403 -27.08 -18.81 24.21
C SER A 403 -28.23 -17.95 23.68
N ASN A 404 -28.06 -16.63 23.64
CA ASN A 404 -29.02 -15.70 23.07
C ASN A 404 -29.00 -15.67 21.53
N TYR A 405 -27.97 -16.26 20.91
CA TYR A 405 -27.76 -16.20 19.46
C TYR A 405 -28.04 -17.56 18.81
N LYS A 406 -28.82 -17.53 17.73
CA LYS A 406 -29.48 -18.72 17.18
C LYS A 406 -28.58 -19.62 16.32
N TYR A 407 -27.53 -19.06 15.72
CA TYR A 407 -26.70 -19.75 14.73
C TYR A 407 -25.72 -20.76 15.34
N SER A 408 -25.42 -21.83 14.60
CA SER A 408 -24.58 -22.94 15.07
C SER A 408 -23.18 -22.51 15.52
N ILE A 409 -22.58 -21.50 14.89
CA ILE A 409 -21.24 -20.98 15.26
C ILE A 409 -21.14 -20.61 16.74
N PHE A 410 -22.21 -20.09 17.36
CA PHE A 410 -22.20 -19.73 18.77
C PHE A 410 -22.17 -20.96 19.67
N ARG A 411 -22.88 -22.05 19.32
CA ARG A 411 -22.77 -23.33 20.03
C ARG A 411 -21.38 -23.94 19.86
N ARG A 412 -20.78 -23.79 18.68
CA ARG A 412 -19.41 -24.28 18.42
C ARG A 412 -18.39 -23.57 19.28
N ILE A 413 -18.49 -22.24 19.44
CA ILE A 413 -17.66 -21.46 20.37
C ILE A 413 -17.84 -21.96 21.81
N GLU A 414 -19.07 -22.26 22.25
CA GLU A 414 -19.30 -22.82 23.58
C GLU A 414 -18.60 -24.17 23.78
N LEU A 415 -18.74 -25.11 22.84
CA LEU A 415 -18.10 -26.43 22.89
C LEU A 415 -16.57 -26.31 22.94
N TYR A 416 -16.01 -25.39 22.17
CA TYR A 416 -14.59 -25.06 22.21
C TYR A 416 -14.16 -24.59 23.60
N LEU A 417 -14.90 -23.65 24.20
CA LEU A 417 -14.60 -23.12 25.53
C LEU A 417 -14.78 -24.16 26.64
N MET A 418 -15.78 -25.05 26.52
CA MET A 418 -15.97 -26.19 27.42
C MET A 418 -14.76 -27.14 27.39
N ARG A 419 -14.21 -27.42 26.21
CA ARG A 419 -12.99 -28.22 26.06
C ARG A 419 -11.80 -27.52 26.70
N ARG A 420 -11.68 -26.19 26.52
CA ARG A 420 -10.53 -25.41 26.98
C ARG A 420 -10.51 -25.18 28.50
N PHE A 421 -11.68 -24.97 29.11
CA PHE A 421 -11.87 -24.64 30.51
C PHE A 421 -12.89 -25.57 31.21
N PRO A 422 -12.64 -26.90 31.22
CA PRO A 422 -13.63 -27.87 31.69
C PRO A 422 -13.98 -27.73 33.17
N GLU A 423 -13.02 -27.30 33.99
CA GLU A 423 -13.22 -27.07 35.43
C GLU A 423 -14.20 -25.94 35.72
N LEU A 424 -14.30 -24.94 34.83
CA LEU A 424 -15.23 -23.81 34.95
C LEU A 424 -16.62 -24.12 34.39
N LEU A 425 -16.76 -25.14 33.54
CA LEU A 425 -17.97 -25.41 32.75
C LEU A 425 -18.51 -26.84 32.91
N ARG A 426 -18.21 -27.49 34.04
CA ARG A 426 -18.57 -28.90 34.28
C ARG A 426 -20.06 -29.20 34.10
N ASP A 427 -20.93 -28.34 34.63
CA ASP A 427 -22.38 -28.53 34.52
C ASP A 427 -22.88 -28.39 33.08
N GLU A 428 -22.29 -27.46 32.31
CA GLU A 428 -22.64 -27.27 30.90
C GLU A 428 -22.15 -28.44 30.03
N ILE A 429 -20.97 -28.99 30.33
CA ILE A 429 -20.45 -30.21 29.70
C ILE A 429 -21.40 -31.39 29.93
N LEU A 430 -21.89 -31.57 31.16
CA LEU A 430 -22.85 -32.64 31.47
C LEU A 430 -24.17 -32.47 30.73
N LYS A 431 -24.66 -31.24 30.54
CA LYS A 431 -25.86 -30.97 29.75
C LYS A 431 -25.65 -31.34 28.28
N VAL A 432 -24.52 -30.96 27.68
CA VAL A 432 -24.18 -31.28 26.28
C VAL A 432 -24.15 -32.79 26.05
N PHE A 433 -23.51 -33.56 26.93
CA PHE A 433 -23.47 -35.02 26.80
C PHE A 433 -24.77 -35.73 27.19
N SER A 434 -25.73 -35.02 27.77
CA SER A 434 -27.06 -35.54 28.08
C SER A 434 -28.09 -35.26 26.96
N ASP A 435 -27.75 -34.43 25.97
CA ASP A 435 -28.61 -34.08 24.85
C ASP A 435 -28.21 -34.85 23.58
N LYS A 436 -29.06 -35.81 23.18
CA LYS A 436 -28.87 -36.59 21.95
C LYS A 436 -28.87 -35.72 20.70
N LYS A 437 -29.57 -34.57 20.70
CA LYS A 437 -29.63 -33.69 19.52
C LYS A 437 -28.27 -33.09 19.20
N GLY A 438 -27.54 -32.58 20.21
CA GLY A 438 -26.19 -32.06 20.03
C GLY A 438 -25.19 -33.14 19.60
N PHE A 439 -25.37 -34.36 20.10
CA PHE A 439 -24.57 -35.52 19.69
C PHE A 439 -24.77 -35.89 18.22
N GLU A 440 -25.99 -35.80 17.67
CA GLU A 440 -26.28 -36.12 16.26
C GLU A 440 -26.04 -34.94 15.28
N ASP A 441 -25.77 -33.74 15.79
CA ASP A 441 -25.66 -32.54 14.98
C ASP A 441 -24.32 -32.45 14.24
N ILE A 442 -24.38 -32.64 12.93
CA ILE A 442 -23.19 -32.59 12.06
C ILE A 442 -22.49 -31.22 12.07
N HIS A 443 -23.22 -30.14 12.36
CA HIS A 443 -22.69 -28.77 12.36
C HIS A 443 -21.76 -28.52 13.55
N LEU A 444 -21.93 -29.28 14.64
CA LEU A 444 -21.17 -29.13 15.88
C LEU A 444 -20.01 -30.12 16.01
N TRP A 445 -19.88 -31.03 15.04
CA TRP A 445 -19.07 -32.23 15.19
C TRP A 445 -17.60 -31.99 15.50
N HIS A 446 -16.95 -31.00 14.88
CA HIS A 446 -15.53 -30.76 15.11
C HIS A 446 -15.26 -30.46 16.59
N GLU A 447 -15.97 -29.47 17.14
CA GLU A 447 -15.81 -29.08 18.54
C GLU A 447 -16.36 -30.15 19.49
N TYR A 448 -17.44 -30.85 19.12
CA TYR A 448 -18.00 -31.97 19.89
C TYR A 448 -17.03 -33.16 19.96
N HIS A 449 -16.39 -33.53 18.85
CA HIS A 449 -15.41 -34.61 18.77
C HIS A 449 -14.28 -34.38 19.77
N HIS A 450 -13.71 -33.17 19.77
CA HIS A 450 -12.61 -32.83 20.66
C HIS A 450 -13.04 -32.71 22.13
N LEU A 451 -14.25 -32.23 22.40
CA LEU A 451 -14.82 -32.24 23.75
C LEU A 451 -15.03 -33.68 24.25
N LEU A 452 -15.60 -34.54 23.42
CA LEU A 452 -15.82 -35.96 23.71
C LEU A 452 -14.50 -36.67 23.99
N ARG A 453 -13.50 -36.47 23.13
CA ARG A 453 -12.17 -37.05 23.28
C ARG A 453 -11.50 -36.71 24.61
N THR A 454 -11.66 -35.46 25.06
CA THR A 454 -10.99 -34.98 26.27
C THR A 454 -11.78 -35.25 27.54
N GLN A 455 -13.12 -35.29 27.48
CA GLN A 455 -13.96 -35.37 28.68
C GLN A 455 -14.59 -36.73 28.93
N PHE A 456 -14.63 -37.66 27.96
CA PHE A 456 -15.33 -38.94 28.10
C PHE A 456 -14.95 -39.70 29.39
N ALA A 457 -13.66 -39.77 29.72
CA ALA A 457 -13.18 -40.45 30.94
C ALA A 457 -13.68 -39.80 32.25
N ASN A 458 -13.96 -38.50 32.23
CA ASN A 458 -14.40 -37.73 33.40
C ASN A 458 -15.93 -37.71 33.56
N LEU A 459 -16.67 -38.20 32.57
CA LEU A 459 -18.13 -38.26 32.63
C LEU A 459 -18.62 -39.32 33.64
N PRO A 460 -19.78 -39.08 34.29
CA PRO A 460 -20.48 -40.10 35.04
C PRO A 460 -20.72 -41.37 34.20
N GLU A 461 -20.73 -42.53 34.86
CA GLU A 461 -20.83 -43.82 34.18
C GLU A 461 -22.15 -43.96 33.40
N ASP A 462 -23.27 -43.45 33.93
CA ASP A 462 -24.56 -43.45 33.27
C ASP A 462 -24.56 -42.62 31.98
N VAL A 463 -23.84 -41.49 31.96
CA VAL A 463 -23.68 -40.63 30.77
C VAL A 463 -22.80 -41.33 29.73
N ARG A 464 -21.68 -41.95 30.13
CA ARG A 464 -20.84 -42.74 29.20
C ARG A 464 -21.63 -43.87 28.55
N ASN A 465 -22.42 -44.60 29.35
CA ASN A 465 -23.25 -45.69 28.85
C ASN A 465 -24.33 -45.19 27.87
N LYS A 466 -24.92 -44.01 28.10
CA LYS A 466 -25.84 -43.37 27.15
C LYS A 466 -25.15 -43.04 25.82
N ILE A 467 -23.97 -42.43 25.85
CA ILE A 467 -23.20 -42.12 24.63
C ILE A 467 -22.91 -43.40 23.84
N LEU A 468 -22.46 -44.47 24.52
CA LEU A 468 -22.20 -45.76 23.88
C LEU A 468 -23.48 -46.37 23.27
N SER A 469 -24.62 -46.24 23.95
CA SER A 469 -25.91 -46.70 23.41
C SER A 469 -26.32 -45.92 22.15
N TRP A 470 -26.03 -44.62 22.07
CA TRP A 470 -26.26 -43.82 20.86
C TRP A 470 -25.31 -44.23 19.74
N ILE A 471 -24.06 -44.56 20.07
CA ILE A 471 -23.11 -45.12 19.09
C ILE A 471 -23.64 -46.47 18.56
N GLU A 472 -24.19 -47.33 19.41
CA GLU A 472 -24.77 -48.62 19.02
C GLU A 472 -25.98 -48.47 18.09
N GLU A 473 -26.85 -47.50 18.39
CA GLU A 473 -28.05 -47.19 17.60
C GLU A 473 -27.67 -46.75 16.17
N GLY A 474 -26.64 -45.92 16.02
CA GLY A 474 -26.20 -45.38 14.73
C GLY A 474 -26.96 -44.11 14.32
N PRO A 475 -26.60 -43.50 13.17
CA PRO A 475 -27.19 -42.23 12.74
C PRO A 475 -28.62 -42.40 12.17
N ASP A 476 -29.41 -41.33 12.15
CA ASP A 476 -30.65 -41.28 11.35
C ASP A 476 -30.31 -41.39 9.85
N LEU A 477 -30.79 -42.46 9.21
CA LEU A 477 -30.52 -42.76 7.80
C LEU A 477 -31.51 -42.10 6.84
N LYS A 478 -32.58 -41.41 7.29
CA LYS A 478 -33.58 -40.82 6.38
C LYS A 478 -32.98 -39.82 5.40
N ASN A 479 -32.10 -38.94 5.88
CA ASN A 479 -31.42 -37.96 5.03
C ASN A 479 -30.49 -38.64 4.01
N PHE A 480 -29.82 -39.72 4.42
CA PHE A 480 -28.99 -40.53 3.53
C PHE A 480 -29.83 -41.23 2.45
N GLU A 481 -30.96 -41.83 2.84
CA GLU A 481 -31.90 -42.47 1.92
C GLU A 481 -32.47 -41.49 0.88
N SER A 482 -32.82 -40.27 1.31
CA SER A 482 -33.32 -39.22 0.43
C SER A 482 -32.26 -38.76 -0.57
N ARG A 483 -31.06 -38.38 -0.10
CA ARG A 483 -29.97 -37.91 -0.99
C ARG A 483 -29.52 -38.98 -1.96
N HIS A 484 -29.37 -40.23 -1.51
CA HIS A 484 -28.94 -41.32 -2.38
C HIS A 484 -29.98 -41.66 -3.46
N LYS A 485 -31.28 -41.49 -3.15
CA LYS A 485 -32.35 -41.59 -4.16
C LYS A 485 -32.31 -40.46 -5.17
N GLU A 486 -32.00 -39.24 -4.75
CA GLU A 486 -31.83 -38.09 -5.65
C GLU A 486 -30.59 -38.24 -6.56
N GLU A 487 -29.46 -38.64 -5.99
CA GLU A 487 -28.17 -38.74 -6.71
C GLU A 487 -28.08 -39.98 -7.60
N LYS A 488 -28.55 -41.14 -7.13
CA LYS A 488 -28.39 -42.43 -7.83
C LYS A 488 -29.69 -43.01 -8.38
N GLY A 489 -30.81 -42.30 -8.23
CA GLY A 489 -32.12 -42.72 -8.73
C GLY A 489 -32.75 -43.92 -8.01
N ARG A 490 -32.16 -44.42 -6.91
CA ARG A 490 -32.63 -45.58 -6.14
C ARG A 490 -32.39 -45.43 -4.65
N LEU A 491 -33.16 -46.16 -3.83
CA LEU A 491 -32.88 -46.27 -2.40
C LEU A 491 -31.57 -47.04 -2.14
N PRO A 492 -30.91 -46.80 -0.98
CA PRO A 492 -29.70 -47.54 -0.62
C PRO A 492 -30.01 -49.00 -0.33
N THR A 493 -29.10 -49.90 -0.71
CA THR A 493 -29.17 -51.31 -0.34
C THR A 493 -28.92 -51.48 1.16
N ASP A 494 -29.30 -52.62 1.73
CA ASP A 494 -29.04 -52.91 3.14
C ASP A 494 -27.54 -52.90 3.47
N GLU A 495 -26.69 -53.31 2.52
CA GLU A 495 -25.23 -53.26 2.69
C GLU A 495 -24.68 -51.82 2.66
N GLU A 496 -25.27 -50.92 1.85
CA GLU A 496 -24.91 -49.50 1.83
C GLU A 496 -25.33 -48.80 3.14
N LYS A 497 -26.52 -49.13 3.67
CA LYS A 497 -26.99 -48.64 4.98
C LYS A 497 -26.10 -49.14 6.12
N LYS A 498 -25.75 -50.43 6.09
CA LYS A 498 -24.83 -51.05 7.05
C LYS A 498 -23.47 -50.38 7.03
N THR A 499 -22.88 -50.20 5.84
CA THR A 499 -21.59 -49.51 5.68
C THR A 499 -21.64 -48.07 6.20
N ARG A 500 -22.72 -47.33 5.93
CA ARG A 500 -22.88 -45.95 6.44
C ARG A 500 -22.93 -45.92 7.97
N LYS A 501 -23.66 -46.86 8.59
CA LYS A 501 -23.73 -47.00 10.05
C LYS A 501 -22.35 -47.35 10.63
N GLU A 502 -21.66 -48.35 10.07
CA GLU A 502 -20.34 -48.79 10.54
C GLU A 502 -19.28 -47.69 10.44
N LEU A 503 -19.23 -46.93 9.35
CA LEU A 503 -18.31 -45.78 9.19
C LEU A 503 -18.64 -44.65 10.18
N TRP A 504 -19.91 -44.41 10.46
CA TRP A 504 -20.33 -43.43 11.46
C TRP A 504 -19.93 -43.91 12.87
N GLN A 505 -20.12 -45.19 13.19
CA GLN A 505 -19.70 -45.78 14.47
C GLN A 505 -18.19 -45.70 14.66
N LEU A 506 -17.43 -46.05 13.62
CA LEU A 506 -15.98 -45.94 13.61
C LEU A 506 -15.52 -44.51 13.92
N ARG A 507 -16.13 -43.51 13.28
CA ARG A 507 -15.83 -42.08 13.52
C ARG A 507 -16.02 -41.67 14.98
N TYR A 508 -17.13 -42.06 15.61
CA TYR A 508 -17.41 -41.71 17.01
C TYR A 508 -16.54 -42.49 17.99
N LEU A 509 -16.30 -43.78 17.74
CA LEU A 509 -15.37 -44.59 18.54
C LEU A 509 -13.95 -44.06 18.45
N SER A 510 -13.53 -43.52 17.31
CA SER A 510 -12.22 -42.86 17.15
C SER A 510 -12.04 -41.65 18.06
N ALA A 511 -13.12 -40.93 18.41
CA ALA A 511 -13.05 -39.83 19.38
C ALA A 511 -12.68 -40.32 20.79
N ILE A 512 -13.13 -41.52 21.16
CA ILE A 512 -12.91 -42.10 22.50
C ILE A 512 -11.89 -43.25 22.47
N LYS A 513 -11.03 -43.33 21.46
CA LYS A 513 -10.15 -44.49 21.20
C LYS A 513 -9.30 -44.91 22.40
N ASP A 514 -8.87 -43.95 23.20
CA ASP A 514 -8.03 -44.16 24.39
C ASP A 514 -8.83 -44.73 25.59
N TYR A 515 -10.17 -44.68 25.53
CA TYR A 515 -11.09 -45.01 26.61
C TYR A 515 -12.21 -45.99 26.20
N ILE A 516 -12.03 -46.72 25.09
CA ILE A 516 -13.03 -47.70 24.62
C ILE A 516 -13.21 -48.80 25.69
N PRO A 517 -14.45 -49.04 26.17
CA PRO A 517 -14.74 -50.09 27.14
C PRO A 517 -14.35 -51.49 26.63
N PRO A 518 -13.98 -52.44 27.51
CA PRO A 518 -13.53 -53.77 27.10
C PRO A 518 -14.48 -54.51 26.15
N ASN A 519 -15.78 -54.39 26.36
CA ASN A 519 -16.83 -54.99 25.52
C ASN A 519 -16.98 -54.36 24.13
N TRP A 520 -16.39 -53.19 23.88
CA TRP A 520 -16.42 -52.49 22.58
C TRP A 520 -15.09 -52.59 21.82
N LYS A 521 -14.01 -53.07 22.46
CA LYS A 521 -12.67 -53.11 21.84
C LYS A 521 -12.58 -54.04 20.64
N GLU A 522 -13.23 -55.20 20.69
CA GLU A 522 -13.25 -56.14 19.56
C GLU A 522 -14.00 -55.55 18.37
N PHE A 523 -15.20 -54.99 18.60
CA PHE A 523 -15.98 -54.32 17.58
C PHE A 523 -15.24 -53.14 16.91
N TRP A 524 -14.56 -52.30 17.69
CA TRP A 524 -13.75 -51.21 17.13
C TRP A 524 -12.58 -51.73 16.28
N LYS A 525 -11.87 -52.77 16.74
CA LYS A 525 -10.78 -53.40 15.97
C LYS A 525 -11.27 -53.99 14.65
N GLU A 526 -12.45 -54.59 14.64
CA GLU A 526 -13.08 -55.10 13.41
C GLU A 526 -13.35 -53.95 12.42
N LEU A 527 -13.91 -52.84 12.89
CA LEU A 527 -14.16 -51.66 12.06
C LEU A 527 -12.87 -51.05 11.50
N VAL A 528 -11.82 -50.90 12.32
CA VAL A 528 -10.51 -50.40 11.88
C VAL A 528 -9.85 -51.36 10.88
N THR A 529 -9.96 -52.66 11.10
CA THR A 529 -9.42 -53.67 10.15
C THR A 529 -10.15 -53.59 8.80
N LYS A 530 -11.46 -53.34 8.83
CA LYS A 530 -12.30 -53.30 7.64
C LYS A 530 -12.16 -52.00 6.84
N TYR A 531 -12.04 -50.85 7.51
CA TYR A 531 -12.12 -49.53 6.88
C TYR A 531 -10.86 -48.66 7.04
N GLY A 532 -9.88 -49.09 7.84
CA GLY A 532 -8.73 -48.27 8.23
C GLY A 532 -9.04 -47.34 9.40
N GLU A 533 -8.01 -46.69 9.96
CA GLU A 533 -8.21 -45.57 10.89
C GLU A 533 -8.57 -44.30 10.10
N PRO A 534 -9.64 -43.56 10.46
CA PRO A 534 -9.93 -42.30 9.79
C PRO A 534 -8.84 -41.26 10.05
N GLU A 535 -8.35 -40.59 9.00
CA GLU A 535 -7.29 -39.57 9.08
C GLU A 535 -7.78 -38.26 9.74
N HIS A 536 -8.95 -37.77 9.33
CA HIS A 536 -9.61 -36.57 9.86
C HIS A 536 -10.98 -36.90 10.47
N PRO A 537 -11.04 -37.71 11.56
CA PRO A 537 -12.30 -38.13 12.15
C PRO A 537 -13.11 -36.96 12.71
N ASP A 538 -12.47 -35.84 13.03
CA ASP A 538 -13.03 -34.61 13.57
C ASP A 538 -13.67 -33.68 12.52
N PHE A 539 -13.53 -33.95 11.23
CA PHE A 539 -14.18 -33.16 10.17
C PHE A 539 -15.22 -33.96 9.38
N HIS A 540 -16.43 -33.40 9.22
CA HIS A 540 -17.43 -33.93 8.28
C HIS A 540 -17.13 -33.55 6.83
N PHE A 541 -16.47 -32.40 6.65
CA PHE A 541 -15.99 -31.88 5.38
C PHE A 541 -14.57 -31.38 5.63
N TYR A 542 -13.60 -31.96 4.96
CA TYR A 542 -12.20 -31.56 5.02
C TYR A 542 -11.79 -31.17 3.61
N THR A 543 -11.34 -29.93 3.44
CA THR A 543 -11.02 -29.37 2.14
C THR A 543 -9.52 -29.23 2.00
N GLU A 544 -8.93 -30.00 1.10
CA GLU A 544 -7.59 -29.73 0.59
C GLU A 544 -7.75 -28.82 -0.63
N SER A 545 -7.98 -27.53 -0.40
CA SER A 545 -7.97 -26.54 -1.48
C SER A 545 -6.54 -26.06 -1.68
N PHE A 546 -5.90 -26.58 -2.70
CA PHE A 546 -4.66 -26.05 -3.22
C PHE A 546 -4.94 -25.36 -4.56
N VAL A 547 -4.69 -24.05 -4.64
CA VAL A 547 -4.65 -23.32 -5.92
C VAL A 547 -3.21 -22.89 -6.16
N GLY A 548 -2.59 -23.54 -7.13
CA GLY A 548 -1.19 -23.40 -7.52
C GLY A 548 -0.71 -24.69 -8.19
N PRO A 549 0.59 -24.82 -8.49
CA PRO A 549 1.21 -26.10 -8.86
C PRO A 549 1.25 -27.07 -7.67
N THR A 550 0.45 -28.15 -7.67
CA THR A 550 0.32 -29.10 -6.55
C THR A 550 1.60 -29.93 -6.39
N SER A 551 1.89 -30.41 -5.18
CA SER A 551 3.03 -31.29 -4.88
C SER A 551 2.50 -32.72 -4.62
N PRO A 552 3.15 -33.79 -5.12
CA PRO A 552 2.73 -35.16 -4.84
C PRO A 552 3.06 -35.62 -3.40
N LEU A 553 3.85 -34.81 -2.69
CA LEU A 553 4.18 -34.98 -1.28
C LEU A 553 3.96 -33.64 -0.56
N ASP A 554 3.36 -33.67 0.61
CA ASP A 554 3.23 -32.48 1.45
C ASP A 554 4.56 -32.10 2.15
N LYS A 555 4.56 -30.95 2.83
CA LYS A 555 5.76 -30.44 3.51
C LYS A 555 6.20 -31.33 4.67
N ASP A 556 5.27 -31.96 5.39
CA ASP A 556 5.57 -32.80 6.55
C ASP A 556 6.07 -34.19 6.13
N GLU A 557 5.60 -34.72 5.00
CA GLU A 557 6.12 -35.94 4.37
C GLU A 557 7.58 -35.75 3.95
N ILE A 558 7.90 -34.69 3.20
CA ILE A 558 9.30 -34.41 2.80
C ILE A 558 10.18 -34.10 4.01
N LYS A 559 9.65 -33.49 5.07
CA LYS A 559 10.41 -33.23 6.31
C LYS A 559 10.81 -34.49 7.05
N LYS A 560 10.01 -35.56 6.97
CA LYS A 560 10.33 -36.86 7.58
C LYS A 560 11.39 -37.63 6.80
N MET A 561 11.54 -37.32 5.52
CA MET A 561 12.56 -37.91 4.66
C MET A 561 13.93 -37.25 4.90
N ASN A 562 14.98 -38.07 4.86
CA ASN A 562 16.35 -37.57 4.76
C ASN A 562 16.65 -37.18 3.31
N SER A 563 17.71 -36.39 3.12
CA SER A 563 18.06 -35.82 1.82
C SER A 563 18.27 -36.87 0.70
N LYS A 564 18.76 -38.08 1.02
CA LYS A 564 18.90 -39.17 0.03
C LYS A 564 17.56 -39.75 -0.39
N GLU A 565 16.66 -39.99 0.56
CA GLU A 565 15.30 -40.46 0.28
C GLU A 565 14.55 -39.45 -0.59
N ILE A 566 14.72 -38.15 -0.33
CA ILE A 566 14.11 -37.09 -1.14
C ILE A 566 14.64 -37.18 -2.57
N ILE A 567 15.95 -37.30 -2.77
CA ILE A 567 16.55 -37.42 -4.10
C ILE A 567 16.04 -38.67 -4.83
N ASP A 568 15.97 -39.82 -4.16
CA ASP A 568 15.49 -41.06 -4.77
C ASP A 568 14.02 -40.93 -5.22
N TYR A 569 13.21 -40.18 -4.49
CA TYR A 569 11.87 -39.81 -4.90
C TYR A 569 11.87 -38.89 -6.13
N LEU A 570 12.67 -37.81 -6.12
CA LEU A 570 12.78 -36.89 -7.25
C LEU A 570 13.25 -37.58 -8.55
N LYS A 571 14.08 -38.64 -8.44
CA LYS A 571 14.54 -39.45 -9.58
C LYS A 571 13.46 -40.35 -10.16
N SER A 572 12.60 -40.90 -9.32
CA SER A 572 11.62 -41.91 -9.72
C SER A 572 10.26 -41.32 -10.08
N TRP A 573 9.94 -40.14 -9.57
CA TRP A 573 8.65 -39.49 -9.76
C TRP A 573 8.54 -38.76 -11.11
N SER A 574 7.36 -38.82 -11.72
CA SER A 574 7.02 -38.09 -12.95
C SER A 574 5.61 -37.50 -12.83
N PRO A 575 5.38 -36.25 -13.29
CA PRO A 575 4.09 -35.58 -13.13
C PRO A 575 3.00 -36.26 -13.99
N PRO A 576 1.75 -36.36 -13.48
CA PRO A 576 0.60 -36.78 -14.29
C PRO A 576 0.26 -35.72 -15.35
N LYS A 577 -0.62 -36.07 -16.31
CA LYS A 577 -1.14 -35.10 -17.28
C LYS A 577 -2.42 -34.44 -16.73
N GLY A 578 -2.40 -33.15 -16.40
CA GLY A 578 -3.61 -32.38 -16.05
C GLY A 578 -3.34 -31.06 -15.31
N ILE A 579 -4.19 -30.05 -15.54
CA ILE A 579 -4.02 -28.65 -15.06
C ILE A 579 -4.08 -28.49 -13.52
N PHE A 580 -4.56 -29.51 -12.79
CA PHE A 580 -4.64 -29.52 -11.32
C PHE A 580 -3.85 -30.67 -10.69
N GLU A 581 -3.10 -31.43 -11.50
CA GLU A 581 -2.29 -32.55 -11.04
C GLU A 581 -0.95 -32.07 -10.48
N PRO A 582 -0.31 -32.82 -9.58
CA PRO A 582 0.97 -32.42 -9.03
C PRO A 582 2.03 -32.20 -10.09
N SER A 583 2.75 -31.10 -9.97
CA SER A 583 3.77 -30.68 -10.93
C SER A 583 5.17 -30.62 -10.30
N ARG A 584 6.19 -30.58 -11.17
CA ARG A 584 7.58 -30.43 -10.72
C ARG A 584 7.80 -29.09 -10.01
N GLU A 585 7.08 -28.04 -10.42
CA GLU A 585 7.11 -26.76 -9.75
C GLU A 585 6.57 -26.86 -8.32
N GLY A 586 5.43 -27.54 -8.13
CA GLY A 586 4.81 -27.71 -6.82
C GLY A 586 5.74 -28.44 -5.85
N LEU A 587 6.31 -29.56 -6.30
CA LEU A 587 7.30 -30.32 -5.53
C LEU A 587 8.59 -29.52 -5.30
N GLY A 588 9.04 -28.75 -6.30
CA GLY A 588 10.18 -27.85 -6.20
C GLY A 588 10.01 -26.77 -5.13
N ARG A 589 8.82 -26.18 -5.00
CA ARG A 589 8.55 -25.18 -3.95
C ARG A 589 8.67 -25.77 -2.54
N ILE A 590 8.17 -27.00 -2.33
CA ILE A 590 8.34 -27.70 -1.05
C ILE A 590 9.82 -28.03 -0.81
N LEU A 591 10.53 -28.48 -1.85
CA LEU A 591 11.97 -28.73 -1.78
C LEU A 591 12.75 -27.47 -1.36
N ARG A 592 12.50 -26.31 -1.98
CA ARG A 592 13.13 -25.03 -1.64
C ARG A 592 12.97 -24.69 -0.16
N ASP A 593 11.74 -24.81 0.35
CA ASP A 593 11.44 -24.55 1.75
C ASP A 593 12.27 -25.43 2.68
N VAL A 594 12.30 -26.74 2.40
CA VAL A 594 13.02 -27.74 3.20
C VAL A 594 14.54 -27.54 3.11
N VAL A 595 15.08 -27.24 1.94
CA VAL A 595 16.49 -26.88 1.75
C VAL A 595 16.83 -25.62 2.55
N SER A 596 15.94 -24.62 2.58
CA SER A 596 16.18 -23.38 3.34
C SER A 596 16.21 -23.58 4.86
N GLU A 597 15.54 -24.64 5.36
CA GLU A 597 15.49 -25.01 6.77
C GLU A 597 16.64 -25.96 7.17
N ARG A 598 17.12 -26.80 6.22
CA ARG A 598 18.17 -27.82 6.46
C ARG A 598 19.35 -27.72 5.47
N PRO A 599 19.95 -26.55 5.21
CA PRO A 599 20.84 -26.36 4.07
C PRO A 599 22.11 -27.22 4.13
N ASN A 600 22.68 -27.49 5.31
CA ASN A 600 23.89 -28.31 5.43
C ASN A 600 23.64 -29.76 5.02
N GLU A 601 22.46 -30.32 5.31
CA GLU A 601 22.07 -31.68 4.90
C GLU A 601 22.01 -31.80 3.37
N PHE A 602 21.47 -30.79 2.69
CA PHE A 602 21.40 -30.76 1.22
C PHE A 602 22.72 -30.38 0.56
N THR A 603 23.63 -29.75 1.30
CA THR A 603 25.00 -29.48 0.82
C THR A 603 25.79 -30.78 0.67
N GLU A 604 25.58 -31.76 1.55
CA GLU A 604 26.27 -33.06 1.49
C GLU A 604 25.86 -33.90 0.26
N VAL A 605 24.64 -33.68 -0.26
CA VAL A 605 24.06 -34.45 -1.36
C VAL A 605 23.81 -33.64 -2.63
N CYS A 606 24.25 -32.37 -2.71
CA CYS A 606 23.94 -31.50 -3.85
C CYS A 606 24.43 -32.09 -5.18
N GLU A 607 25.53 -32.84 -5.17
CA GLU A 607 26.07 -33.55 -6.34
C GLU A 607 25.10 -34.57 -6.93
N ASP A 608 24.24 -35.18 -6.11
CA ASP A 608 23.28 -36.20 -6.54
C ASP A 608 22.07 -35.61 -7.27
N PHE A 609 21.92 -34.27 -7.27
CA PHE A 609 20.93 -33.56 -8.09
C PHE A 609 21.35 -33.43 -9.56
N LYS A 610 22.60 -33.78 -9.91
CA LYS A 610 23.03 -33.82 -11.30
C LYS A 610 22.19 -34.82 -12.10
N GLY A 611 21.64 -34.36 -13.22
CA GLY A 611 20.78 -35.16 -14.10
C GLY A 611 19.30 -35.18 -13.70
N LEU A 612 18.91 -34.51 -12.61
CA LEU A 612 17.49 -34.27 -12.30
C LEU A 612 16.89 -33.20 -13.22
N PRO A 613 15.55 -33.17 -13.37
CA PRO A 613 14.84 -32.09 -14.07
C PRO A 613 15.28 -30.68 -13.60
N PRO A 614 15.41 -29.69 -14.51
CA PRO A 614 15.92 -28.36 -14.16
C PRO A 614 15.11 -27.63 -13.08
N ALA A 615 13.80 -27.87 -13.00
CA ALA A 615 12.95 -27.35 -11.92
C ALA A 615 13.50 -27.68 -10.53
N TYR A 616 13.94 -28.93 -10.28
CA TYR A 616 14.47 -29.32 -8.97
C TYR A 616 15.83 -28.71 -8.69
N ILE A 617 16.68 -28.59 -9.71
CA ILE A 617 17.98 -27.93 -9.58
C ILE A 617 17.79 -26.44 -9.28
N HIS A 618 16.86 -25.78 -9.98
CA HIS A 618 16.49 -24.39 -9.73
C HIS A 618 16.04 -24.19 -8.27
N TYR A 619 15.10 -25.01 -7.79
CA TYR A 619 14.55 -24.86 -6.44
C TYR A 619 15.52 -25.31 -5.33
N LEU A 620 16.46 -26.23 -5.60
CA LEU A 620 17.59 -26.50 -4.69
C LEU A 620 18.44 -25.23 -4.51
N LEU A 621 18.82 -24.58 -5.62
CA LEU A 621 19.64 -23.37 -5.59
C LEU A 621 18.93 -22.19 -4.94
N ASP A 622 17.64 -22.00 -5.22
CA ASP A 622 16.82 -20.98 -4.57
C ASP A 622 16.64 -21.29 -3.07
N GLY A 623 16.57 -22.56 -2.67
CA GLY A 623 16.57 -22.98 -1.27
C GLY A 623 17.85 -22.55 -0.53
N PHE A 624 19.02 -22.75 -1.14
CA PHE A 624 20.29 -22.24 -0.59
C PHE A 624 20.30 -20.71 -0.53
N ARG A 625 19.76 -20.03 -1.54
CA ARG A 625 19.68 -18.56 -1.57
C ARG A 625 18.80 -18.04 -0.44
N GLU A 626 17.65 -18.65 -0.21
CA GLU A 626 16.76 -18.30 0.91
C GLU A 626 17.41 -18.58 2.27
N ALA A 627 18.23 -19.63 2.39
CA ALA A 627 19.03 -19.86 3.59
C ALA A 627 20.03 -18.71 3.84
N VAL A 628 20.73 -18.25 2.80
CA VAL A 628 21.68 -17.11 2.88
C VAL A 628 20.97 -15.82 3.28
N LYS A 629 19.78 -15.54 2.70
CA LYS A 629 18.96 -14.36 3.08
C LYS A 629 18.53 -14.38 4.54
N LYS A 630 18.22 -15.57 5.08
CA LYS A 630 17.90 -15.78 6.50
C LYS A 630 19.15 -15.82 7.40
N GLU A 631 20.33 -15.51 6.85
CA GLU A 631 21.63 -15.52 7.51
C GLU A 631 22.04 -16.89 8.10
N TYR A 632 21.57 -18.00 7.52
CA TYR A 632 22.07 -19.32 7.87
C TYR A 632 23.48 -19.54 7.30
N LYS A 633 24.36 -20.11 8.13
CA LYS A 633 25.69 -20.55 7.68
C LYS A 633 25.58 -21.81 6.84
N ILE A 634 26.10 -21.75 5.62
CA ILE A 634 26.14 -22.85 4.67
C ILE A 634 27.58 -23.15 4.26
N GLU A 635 27.84 -24.42 3.93
CA GLU A 635 29.14 -24.85 3.41
C GLU A 635 29.24 -24.52 1.91
N TRP A 636 29.87 -23.39 1.58
CA TRP A 636 29.91 -22.87 0.22
C TRP A 636 30.71 -23.72 -0.78
N LYS A 637 31.73 -24.44 -0.32
CA LYS A 637 32.68 -25.14 -1.20
C LYS A 637 32.02 -26.25 -2.05
N PRO A 638 31.20 -27.16 -1.49
CA PRO A 638 30.45 -28.13 -2.29
C PRO A 638 29.43 -27.46 -3.23
N ILE A 639 28.70 -26.44 -2.75
CA ILE A 639 27.67 -25.75 -3.53
C ILE A 639 28.27 -25.08 -4.77
N ILE A 640 29.37 -24.33 -4.62
CA ILE A 640 30.02 -23.65 -5.74
C ILE A 640 30.61 -24.65 -6.75
N ARG A 641 31.13 -25.78 -6.26
CA ARG A 641 31.59 -26.88 -7.12
C ARG A 641 30.42 -27.45 -7.93
N PHE A 642 29.29 -27.71 -7.27
CA PHE A 642 28.07 -28.19 -7.91
C PHE A 642 27.59 -27.21 -9.00
N CYS A 643 27.48 -25.91 -8.68
CA CYS A 643 27.10 -24.88 -9.64
C CYS A 643 28.02 -24.88 -10.88
N LYS A 644 29.33 -24.96 -10.66
CA LYS A 644 30.30 -25.01 -11.75
C LYS A 644 30.12 -26.27 -12.61
N ASP A 645 29.95 -27.42 -11.99
CA ASP A 645 29.84 -28.68 -12.71
C ASP A 645 28.54 -28.74 -13.52
N ILE A 646 27.41 -28.22 -13.00
CA ILE A 646 26.13 -28.09 -13.72
C ILE A 646 26.31 -27.28 -15.01
N LEU A 647 27.05 -26.17 -14.96
CA LEU A 647 27.34 -25.35 -16.14
C LEU A 647 28.20 -26.08 -17.18
N LEU A 648 29.02 -27.06 -16.78
CA LEU A 648 29.88 -27.84 -17.67
C LEU A 648 29.21 -29.10 -18.23
N SER A 649 28.17 -29.61 -17.56
CA SER A 649 27.64 -30.96 -17.80
C SER A 649 26.37 -31.04 -18.67
N ILE A 650 25.68 -29.94 -18.96
CA ILE A 650 24.36 -29.97 -19.60
C ILE A 650 24.44 -29.41 -21.04
N PRO A 651 24.33 -30.24 -22.09
CA PRO A 651 24.21 -29.77 -23.47
C PRO A 651 22.89 -29.03 -23.69
N GLU A 652 22.94 -27.87 -24.36
CA GLU A 652 21.76 -27.03 -24.65
C GLU A 652 20.67 -27.75 -25.44
N GLU A 653 21.06 -28.71 -26.28
CA GLU A 653 20.19 -29.51 -27.16
C GLU A 653 19.45 -30.65 -26.43
N SER A 654 19.77 -30.93 -25.17
CA SER A 654 19.28 -32.12 -24.46
C SER A 654 17.95 -31.96 -23.72
N TYR A 655 17.34 -30.77 -23.75
CA TYR A 655 16.10 -30.50 -23.02
C TYR A 655 15.19 -29.52 -23.76
N THR A 656 14.31 -30.03 -24.62
CA THR A 656 13.08 -29.34 -25.03
C THR A 656 11.99 -29.68 -24.01
N PRO A 657 11.51 -28.73 -23.18
CA PRO A 657 10.35 -28.99 -22.35
C PRO A 657 9.13 -29.17 -23.26
N GLU A 658 8.40 -30.28 -23.12
CA GLU A 658 7.04 -30.40 -23.64
C GLU A 658 6.08 -30.22 -22.44
N GLY A 659 5.17 -29.24 -22.50
CA GLY A 659 4.09 -29.06 -21.51
C GLY A 659 4.41 -28.08 -20.36
N GLU A 660 3.93 -28.39 -19.15
CA GLU A 660 3.90 -27.49 -17.97
C GLU A 660 5.28 -27.11 -17.38
N ASP A 661 6.38 -27.62 -17.93
CA ASP A 661 7.76 -27.32 -17.51
C ASP A 661 8.44 -26.23 -18.37
N GLU A 662 7.72 -25.54 -19.28
CA GLU A 662 8.28 -24.53 -20.19
C GLU A 662 9.10 -23.43 -19.47
N ASP A 663 8.67 -23.03 -18.28
CA ASP A 663 9.29 -21.94 -17.51
C ASP A 663 10.57 -22.36 -16.77
N TYR A 664 10.78 -23.66 -16.51
CA TYR A 664 11.93 -24.18 -15.73
C TYR A 664 12.88 -24.99 -16.60
N ASN A 665 13.59 -24.29 -17.48
CA ASN A 665 14.63 -24.85 -18.36
C ASN A 665 16.05 -24.58 -17.84
N LEU A 666 17.08 -24.90 -18.62
CA LEU A 666 18.48 -24.65 -18.24
C LEU A 666 18.78 -23.17 -17.95
N LYS A 667 18.12 -22.22 -18.64
CA LYS A 667 18.29 -20.77 -18.40
C LYS A 667 17.78 -20.39 -17.00
N SER A 668 16.67 -20.99 -16.56
CA SER A 668 16.16 -20.81 -15.18
C SER A 668 17.16 -21.27 -14.11
N VAL A 669 17.89 -22.36 -14.36
CA VAL A 669 18.94 -22.88 -13.47
C VAL A 669 20.16 -21.95 -13.48
N LYS A 670 20.62 -21.54 -14.67
CA LYS A 670 21.73 -20.58 -14.82
C LYS A 670 21.41 -19.26 -14.08
N GLY A 671 20.18 -18.78 -14.19
CA GLY A 671 19.68 -17.63 -13.44
C GLY A 671 19.69 -17.84 -11.92
N ALA A 672 19.26 -19.01 -11.44
CA ALA A 672 19.30 -19.33 -10.00
C ALA A 672 20.74 -19.42 -9.45
N ILE A 673 21.70 -19.91 -10.26
CA ILE A 673 23.13 -19.88 -9.90
C ILE A 673 23.60 -18.43 -9.73
N ALA A 674 23.26 -17.54 -10.67
CA ALA A 674 23.60 -16.13 -10.58
C ALA A 674 23.01 -15.50 -9.31
N ASP A 675 21.70 -15.69 -9.06
CA ASP A 675 21.00 -15.12 -7.91
C ASP A 675 21.57 -15.60 -6.57
N LEU A 676 21.94 -16.89 -6.46
CA LEU A 676 22.59 -17.45 -5.27
C LEU A 676 23.96 -16.82 -5.02
N LEU A 677 24.78 -16.68 -6.07
CA LEU A 677 26.10 -16.07 -5.96
C LEU A 677 25.99 -14.57 -5.64
N GLU A 678 25.01 -13.87 -6.23
CA GLU A 678 24.73 -12.47 -5.94
C GLU A 678 24.37 -12.28 -4.46
N GLU A 679 23.44 -13.10 -3.95
CA GLU A 679 23.01 -13.05 -2.55
C GLU A 679 24.15 -13.38 -1.59
N GLY A 680 24.94 -14.41 -1.89
CA GLY A 680 26.16 -14.74 -1.14
C GLY A 680 27.15 -13.58 -1.12
N ALA A 681 27.37 -12.94 -2.26
CA ALA A 681 28.27 -11.78 -2.39
C ALA A 681 27.71 -10.50 -1.75
N LYS A 682 26.40 -10.39 -1.47
CA LYS A 682 25.81 -9.28 -0.70
C LYS A 682 25.86 -9.51 0.81
N SER A 683 25.73 -10.76 1.24
CA SER A 683 25.68 -11.13 2.65
C SER A 683 26.91 -10.66 3.42
N LYS A 684 26.71 -10.22 4.66
CA LYS A 684 27.78 -9.86 5.61
C LYS A 684 28.19 -11.05 6.48
N ASN A 685 27.22 -11.88 6.85
CA ASN A 685 27.40 -12.94 7.85
C ASN A 685 27.51 -14.34 7.21
N SER A 686 27.01 -14.52 5.99
CA SER A 686 26.93 -15.81 5.28
C SER A 686 27.58 -15.78 3.91
N SER A 687 28.51 -14.85 3.67
CA SER A 687 29.23 -14.76 2.40
C SER A 687 30.17 -15.95 2.17
N PRO A 688 30.46 -16.31 0.89
CA PRO A 688 31.47 -17.31 0.58
C PRO A 688 32.86 -16.98 1.18
N PRO A 689 33.64 -17.98 1.59
CA PRO A 689 35.05 -17.80 1.92
C PRO A 689 35.86 -17.31 0.71
N TYR A 690 36.84 -16.43 0.96
CA TYR A 690 37.62 -15.79 -0.11
C TYR A 690 38.46 -16.80 -0.92
N GLU A 691 38.78 -17.96 -0.36
CA GLU A 691 39.50 -19.04 -1.06
C GLU A 691 38.72 -19.60 -2.25
N LEU A 692 37.39 -19.41 -2.31
CA LEU A 692 36.54 -19.85 -3.42
C LEU A 692 36.47 -18.84 -4.58
N LYS A 693 37.13 -17.68 -4.43
CA LYS A 693 37.15 -16.57 -5.40
C LYS A 693 37.34 -17.04 -6.84
N ASP A 694 38.39 -17.81 -7.13
CA ASP A 694 38.71 -18.23 -8.51
C ASP A 694 37.64 -19.13 -9.12
N THR A 695 36.93 -19.91 -8.29
CA THR A 695 35.86 -20.79 -8.75
C THR A 695 34.59 -19.97 -9.02
N ILE A 696 34.22 -19.08 -8.10
CA ILE A 696 33.10 -18.14 -8.27
C ILE A 696 33.31 -17.28 -9.52
N TRP A 697 34.52 -16.75 -9.71
CA TRP A 697 34.89 -15.97 -10.88
C TRP A 697 34.65 -16.74 -12.19
N LYS A 698 35.12 -17.99 -12.27
CA LYS A 698 34.92 -18.84 -13.46
C LYS A 698 33.43 -19.07 -13.73
N THR A 699 32.63 -19.34 -12.69
CA THR A 699 31.17 -19.52 -12.81
C THR A 699 30.50 -18.26 -13.35
N ILE A 700 30.84 -17.07 -12.82
CA ILE A 700 30.31 -15.79 -13.32
C ILE A 700 30.69 -15.57 -14.79
N VAL A 701 31.95 -15.82 -15.16
CA VAL A 701 32.41 -15.65 -16.55
C VAL A 701 31.67 -16.57 -17.51
N THR A 702 31.39 -17.81 -17.11
CA THR A 702 30.58 -18.74 -17.92
C THR A 702 29.15 -18.23 -18.09
N LEU A 703 28.50 -17.74 -17.03
CA LEU A 703 27.15 -17.18 -17.12
C LEU A 703 27.09 -15.91 -17.99
N LEU A 704 28.16 -15.11 -18.01
CA LEU A 704 28.27 -13.92 -18.88
C LEU A 704 28.40 -14.27 -20.37
N GLN A 705 28.67 -15.52 -20.72
CA GLN A 705 28.74 -16.00 -22.11
C GLN A 705 27.42 -16.59 -22.60
N ASP A 706 26.40 -16.67 -21.74
CA ASP A 706 25.08 -17.20 -22.08
C ASP A 706 24.41 -16.38 -23.19
N ASP A 707 23.64 -17.02 -24.08
CA ASP A 707 22.98 -16.36 -25.21
C ASP A 707 21.84 -15.41 -24.79
N GLU A 708 21.29 -15.55 -23.57
CA GLU A 708 20.16 -14.79 -23.07
C GLU A 708 20.57 -13.55 -22.23
N PRO A 709 20.12 -12.33 -22.58
CA PRO A 709 19.28 -12.02 -23.72
C PRO A 709 20.09 -11.84 -25.02
N SER A 710 19.52 -12.30 -26.13
CA SER A 710 19.95 -11.92 -27.47
C SER A 710 19.24 -10.62 -27.90
N LEU A 711 19.66 -10.01 -29.00
CA LEU A 711 18.95 -8.85 -29.56
C LEU A 711 17.49 -9.18 -29.95
N GLU A 712 17.26 -10.39 -30.45
CA GLU A 712 15.91 -10.90 -30.77
C GLU A 712 15.06 -11.06 -29.49
N TYR A 713 15.66 -11.54 -28.40
CA TYR A 713 14.99 -11.63 -27.12
C TYR A 713 14.57 -10.24 -26.60
N GLU A 714 15.46 -9.25 -26.67
CA GLU A 714 15.13 -7.87 -26.28
C GLU A 714 14.03 -7.26 -27.16
N GLU A 715 14.00 -7.59 -28.44
CA GLU A 715 12.95 -7.13 -29.36
C GLU A 715 11.58 -7.76 -29.01
N LYS A 716 11.56 -9.03 -28.62
CA LYS A 716 10.33 -9.75 -28.26
C LYS A 716 9.78 -9.38 -26.89
N TYR A 717 10.65 -9.28 -25.88
CA TYR A 717 10.25 -9.15 -24.47
C TYR A 717 10.57 -7.78 -23.86
N GLY A 718 11.45 -6.99 -24.48
CA GLY A 718 11.77 -5.63 -24.05
C GLY A 718 10.85 -4.57 -24.65
N GLY A 719 11.30 -3.31 -24.61
CA GLY A 719 10.56 -2.19 -25.19
C GLY A 719 9.42 -1.70 -24.30
N ASP A 720 8.19 -1.69 -24.83
CA ASP A 720 7.00 -1.25 -24.09
C ASP A 720 6.50 -2.30 -23.08
N ASN A 721 6.93 -3.56 -23.22
CA ASN A 721 6.60 -4.65 -22.29
C ASN A 721 7.38 -4.52 -20.97
N MET A 722 8.71 -4.38 -21.09
CA MET A 722 9.62 -4.38 -19.94
C MET A 722 10.83 -3.48 -20.22
N ASP A 723 11.16 -2.59 -19.29
CA ASP A 723 12.34 -1.72 -19.42
C ASP A 723 13.65 -2.50 -19.20
N PRO A 724 14.79 -2.06 -19.76
CA PRO A 724 16.05 -2.82 -19.71
C PRO A 724 16.52 -3.21 -18.30
N VAL A 725 16.21 -2.40 -17.27
CA VAL A 725 16.53 -2.74 -15.88
C VAL A 725 15.70 -3.94 -15.43
N THR A 726 14.39 -3.93 -15.64
CA THR A 726 13.54 -5.06 -15.29
C THR A 726 13.90 -6.32 -16.10
N LEU A 727 14.28 -6.16 -17.37
CA LEU A 727 14.75 -7.28 -18.21
C LEU A 727 16.06 -7.89 -17.68
N SER A 728 16.96 -7.07 -17.11
CA SER A 728 18.22 -7.53 -16.53
C SER A 728 18.04 -8.40 -15.28
N LEU A 729 16.93 -8.26 -14.58
CA LEU A 729 16.57 -9.10 -13.44
C LEU A 729 15.98 -10.45 -13.85
N ASN A 730 15.61 -10.63 -15.12
CA ASN A 730 14.87 -11.80 -15.61
C ASN A 730 15.62 -12.62 -16.68
N THR A 731 16.87 -12.27 -16.97
CA THR A 731 17.68 -12.92 -18.01
C THR A 731 19.03 -13.37 -17.45
N VAL A 732 19.57 -14.49 -17.97
CA VAL A 732 20.81 -15.09 -17.43
C VAL A 732 21.98 -14.10 -17.42
N ARG A 733 22.32 -13.50 -18.56
CA ARG A 733 23.45 -12.56 -18.66
C ARG A 733 23.20 -11.27 -17.87
N GLY A 734 21.94 -10.84 -17.77
CA GLY A 734 21.52 -9.75 -16.90
C GLY A 734 21.85 -10.04 -15.43
N LYS A 735 21.32 -11.12 -14.88
CA LYS A 735 21.60 -11.56 -13.49
C LYS A 735 23.10 -11.79 -13.25
N ALA A 736 23.81 -12.34 -14.23
CA ALA A 736 25.26 -12.51 -14.15
C ALA A 736 26.01 -11.18 -14.05
N MET A 737 25.56 -10.12 -14.72
CA MET A 737 26.12 -8.77 -14.59
C MET A 737 25.84 -8.16 -13.21
N HIS A 738 24.66 -8.34 -12.63
CA HIS A 738 24.39 -7.96 -11.24
C HIS A 738 25.35 -8.67 -10.28
N THR A 739 25.49 -9.99 -10.46
CA THR A 739 26.40 -10.85 -9.69
C THR A 739 27.86 -10.40 -9.82
N LEU A 740 28.31 -10.04 -11.02
CA LEU A 740 29.68 -9.54 -11.27
C LEU A 740 30.01 -8.30 -10.43
N ILE A 741 29.08 -7.34 -10.33
CA ILE A 741 29.29 -6.14 -9.51
C ILE A 741 29.31 -6.48 -8.03
N GLN A 742 28.41 -7.37 -7.56
CA GLN A 742 28.41 -7.81 -6.17
C GLN A 742 29.67 -8.60 -5.82
N TYR A 743 30.17 -9.43 -6.72
CA TYR A 743 31.46 -10.12 -6.58
C TYR A 743 32.62 -9.13 -6.40
N ALA A 744 32.61 -8.01 -7.13
CA ALA A 744 33.62 -6.97 -6.97
C ALA A 744 33.56 -6.30 -5.59
N LEU A 745 32.35 -5.96 -5.12
CA LEU A 745 32.13 -5.43 -3.77
C LEU A 745 32.47 -6.46 -2.68
N TRP A 746 32.22 -7.74 -2.91
CA TRP A 746 32.62 -8.81 -2.00
C TRP A 746 34.15 -8.95 -1.92
N CYS A 747 34.84 -8.95 -3.06
CA CYS A 747 36.31 -8.95 -3.08
C CYS A 747 36.90 -7.77 -2.31
N GLU A 748 36.31 -6.58 -2.45
CA GLU A 748 36.70 -5.39 -1.72
C GLU A 748 36.61 -5.59 -0.21
N ARG A 749 35.46 -6.08 0.28
CA ARG A 749 35.24 -6.35 1.70
C ARG A 749 36.18 -7.41 2.26
N CYS A 750 36.51 -8.45 1.49
CA CYS A 750 37.45 -9.49 1.93
C CYS A 750 38.90 -9.03 1.99
N LEU A 751 39.30 -8.12 1.09
CA LEU A 751 40.68 -7.65 0.99
C LEU A 751 40.98 -6.44 1.88
N ASN A 752 39.96 -5.82 2.50
CA ASN A 752 40.10 -4.66 3.40
C ASN A 752 40.95 -3.53 2.79
N PHE A 753 40.66 -3.16 1.54
CA PHE A 753 41.35 -2.05 0.88
C PHE A 753 41.23 -0.75 1.68
N SER A 754 42.29 0.07 1.66
CA SER A 754 42.21 1.42 2.22
C SER A 754 41.33 2.34 1.38
N GLU A 755 40.88 3.47 1.94
CA GLU A 755 39.91 4.36 1.30
C GLU A 755 40.36 4.90 -0.08
N ASN A 756 41.68 5.02 -0.30
CA ASN A 756 42.29 5.59 -1.50
C ASN A 756 42.85 4.55 -2.49
N GLU A 757 42.69 3.25 -2.22
CA GLU A 757 43.19 2.18 -3.09
C GLU A 757 42.24 1.86 -4.26
N ASP A 758 42.79 1.27 -5.33
CA ASP A 758 41.99 0.65 -6.38
C ASP A 758 41.34 -0.62 -5.82
N LYS A 759 40.04 -0.53 -5.53
CA LYS A 759 39.28 -1.62 -4.91
C LYS A 759 38.72 -2.59 -5.93
N MET A 760 38.88 -2.31 -7.23
CA MET A 760 38.38 -3.15 -8.30
C MET A 760 39.46 -4.16 -8.71
N VAL A 761 39.22 -5.44 -8.39
CA VAL A 761 40.15 -6.52 -8.74
C VAL A 761 40.39 -6.61 -10.27
N PRO A 762 41.61 -6.94 -10.73
CA PRO A 762 42.00 -6.84 -12.15
C PRO A 762 41.13 -7.63 -13.11
N GLU A 763 40.66 -8.81 -12.70
CA GLU A 763 39.82 -9.67 -13.52
C GLU A 763 38.43 -9.08 -13.79
N VAL A 764 37.83 -8.43 -12.77
CA VAL A 764 36.55 -7.71 -12.92
C VAL A 764 36.73 -6.55 -13.89
N LYS A 765 37.80 -5.76 -13.70
CA LYS A 765 38.12 -4.62 -14.55
C LYS A 765 38.21 -5.02 -16.02
N LYS A 766 38.94 -6.10 -16.32
CA LYS A 766 39.08 -6.64 -17.68
C LYS A 766 37.74 -7.09 -18.25
N LYS A 767 36.92 -7.81 -17.48
CA LYS A 767 35.63 -8.31 -17.98
C LYS A 767 34.63 -7.17 -18.19
N LEU A 768 34.59 -6.17 -17.31
CA LEU A 768 33.77 -4.98 -17.52
C LEU A 768 34.19 -4.23 -18.80
N GLU A 769 35.49 -4.07 -19.05
CA GLU A 769 35.97 -3.44 -20.29
C GLU A 769 35.56 -4.20 -21.56
N GLU A 770 35.56 -5.53 -21.51
CA GLU A 770 35.07 -6.40 -22.59
C GLU A 770 33.56 -6.22 -22.82
N MET A 771 32.75 -6.30 -21.76
CA MET A 771 31.28 -6.14 -21.82
C MET A 771 30.84 -4.71 -22.13
N LEU A 772 31.74 -3.73 -22.10
CA LEU A 772 31.47 -2.36 -22.57
C LEU A 772 31.58 -2.20 -24.08
N ASN A 773 32.23 -3.13 -24.79
CA ASN A 773 32.38 -3.08 -26.24
C ASN A 773 31.05 -3.45 -26.93
N PRO A 774 30.38 -2.52 -27.65
CA PRO A 774 29.11 -2.81 -28.32
C PRO A 774 29.18 -3.89 -29.40
N ASP A 775 30.37 -4.16 -29.96
CA ASP A 775 30.55 -5.21 -30.97
C ASP A 775 30.61 -6.62 -30.33
N ILE A 776 30.85 -6.69 -29.02
CA ILE A 776 30.82 -7.92 -28.22
C ILE A 776 29.48 -8.03 -27.49
N GLU A 777 29.03 -6.95 -26.87
CA GLU A 777 27.82 -6.88 -26.06
C GLU A 777 26.93 -5.71 -26.51
N PRO A 778 26.01 -5.95 -27.46
CA PRO A 778 25.15 -4.92 -28.03
C PRO A 778 23.84 -4.69 -27.25
N THR A 779 23.54 -5.47 -26.21
CA THR A 779 22.22 -5.45 -25.56
C THR A 779 22.01 -4.22 -24.66
N LEU A 780 20.77 -3.75 -24.62
CA LEU A 780 20.36 -2.66 -23.73
C LEU A 780 20.33 -3.10 -22.26
N THR A 781 20.01 -4.38 -22.03
CA THR A 781 19.90 -5.05 -20.75
C THR A 781 21.21 -4.96 -19.98
N VAL A 782 22.31 -5.48 -20.55
CA VAL A 782 23.62 -5.42 -19.91
C VAL A 782 24.08 -3.97 -19.74
N ARG A 783 23.78 -3.11 -20.71
CA ARG A 783 24.12 -1.69 -20.63
C ARG A 783 23.43 -0.96 -19.48
N ALA A 784 22.18 -1.30 -19.18
CA ALA A 784 21.43 -0.71 -18.07
C ALA A 784 22.06 -1.04 -16.71
N VAL A 785 22.63 -2.23 -16.54
CA VAL A 785 23.30 -2.64 -15.30
C VAL A 785 24.50 -1.72 -14.97
N TYR A 786 25.26 -1.26 -15.97
CA TYR A 786 26.30 -0.25 -15.75
C TYR A 786 25.77 1.07 -15.20
N GLY A 787 24.60 1.50 -15.69
CA GLY A 787 23.93 2.71 -15.20
C GLY A 787 23.43 2.53 -13.77
N LEU A 788 22.75 1.41 -13.51
CA LEU A 788 22.21 1.06 -12.20
C LEU A 788 23.29 1.01 -11.10
N TYR A 789 24.45 0.42 -11.41
CA TYR A 789 25.56 0.28 -10.48
C TYR A 789 26.65 1.36 -10.63
N LEU A 790 26.38 2.45 -11.34
CA LEU A 790 27.38 3.49 -11.57
C LEU A 790 27.99 4.06 -10.27
N PRO A 791 27.21 4.32 -9.20
CA PRO A 791 27.79 4.72 -7.91
C PRO A 791 28.73 3.66 -7.32
N ALA A 792 28.39 2.37 -7.45
CA ALA A 792 29.24 1.27 -6.98
C ALA A 792 30.54 1.17 -7.80
N LEU A 793 30.48 1.40 -9.12
CA LEU A 793 31.67 1.46 -9.99
C LEU A 793 32.57 2.65 -9.63
N ILE A 794 32.00 3.81 -9.31
CA ILE A 794 32.74 4.99 -8.83
C ILE A 794 33.42 4.69 -7.50
N TYR A 795 32.69 4.05 -6.58
CA TYR A 795 33.21 3.63 -5.28
C TYR A 795 34.36 2.62 -5.39
N LEU A 796 34.22 1.61 -6.26
CA LEU A 796 35.23 0.58 -6.48
C LEU A 796 36.48 1.12 -7.16
N ASN A 797 36.31 1.92 -8.22
CA ASN A 797 37.43 2.55 -8.91
C ASN A 797 36.98 3.82 -9.66
N ARG A 798 37.16 4.96 -9.00
CA ARG A 798 36.81 6.29 -9.52
C ARG A 798 37.51 6.62 -10.85
N ASN A 799 38.81 6.33 -10.95
CA ASN A 799 39.62 6.67 -12.13
C ASN A 799 39.25 5.80 -13.33
N TRP A 800 39.05 4.50 -13.12
CA TRP A 800 38.60 3.59 -14.17
C TRP A 800 37.22 3.98 -14.70
N THR A 801 36.27 4.28 -13.80
CA THR A 801 34.94 4.70 -14.21
C THR A 801 35.01 5.98 -15.04
N LYS A 802 35.76 6.99 -14.57
CA LYS A 802 35.98 8.24 -15.32
C LYS A 802 36.55 8.00 -16.73
N ASN A 803 37.56 7.13 -16.84
CA ASN A 803 38.20 6.81 -18.12
C ASN A 803 37.29 6.01 -19.08
N ASN A 804 36.30 5.30 -18.56
CA ASN A 804 35.37 4.49 -19.35
C ASN A 804 33.96 5.12 -19.50
N LEU A 805 33.72 6.34 -19.00
CA LEU A 805 32.43 7.03 -19.15
C LEU A 805 31.95 7.10 -20.60
N GLN A 806 32.86 7.38 -21.53
CA GLN A 806 32.52 7.47 -22.96
C GLN A 806 32.17 6.13 -23.60
N LYS A 807 32.50 5.02 -22.93
CA LYS A 807 32.05 3.68 -23.31
C LYS A 807 30.73 3.35 -22.63
N ILE A 808 30.57 3.65 -21.34
CA ILE A 808 29.31 3.45 -20.58
C ILE A 808 28.17 4.26 -21.22
N PHE A 809 28.45 5.52 -21.50
CA PHE A 809 27.59 6.52 -22.14
C PHE A 809 28.13 6.84 -23.55
N PRO A 810 27.92 5.95 -24.54
CA PRO A 810 28.51 6.14 -25.87
C PRO A 810 27.97 7.39 -26.57
N LYS A 811 28.89 8.23 -27.07
CA LYS A 811 28.54 9.44 -27.84
C LYS A 811 28.20 9.17 -29.31
N ASN A 812 28.61 8.03 -29.86
CA ASN A 812 28.31 7.69 -31.25
C ASN A 812 26.78 7.58 -31.42
N PRO A 813 26.16 8.34 -32.35
CA PRO A 813 24.72 8.29 -32.59
C PRO A 813 24.15 6.90 -32.85
N GLN A 814 24.94 5.97 -33.40
CA GLN A 814 24.53 4.58 -33.63
C GLN A 814 24.19 3.84 -32.33
N TYR A 815 24.86 4.19 -31.24
CA TYR A 815 24.69 3.57 -29.92
C TYR A 815 23.79 4.39 -28.98
N ARG A 816 22.95 5.28 -29.53
CA ARG A 816 22.08 6.14 -28.72
C ARG A 816 21.16 5.38 -27.76
N LYS A 817 20.71 4.16 -28.14
CA LYS A 817 19.85 3.33 -27.30
C LYS A 817 20.62 2.80 -26.08
N LEU A 818 21.89 2.43 -26.26
CA LEU A 818 22.80 2.03 -25.18
C LEU A 818 23.03 3.17 -24.19
N TRP A 819 23.33 4.37 -24.69
CA TRP A 819 23.42 5.56 -23.83
C TRP A 819 22.15 5.77 -23.00
N ARG A 820 20.97 5.68 -23.63
CA ARG A 820 19.68 5.85 -22.94
C ARG A 820 19.47 4.79 -21.87
N ALA A 821 19.76 3.53 -22.16
CA ALA A 821 19.59 2.43 -21.21
C ALA A 821 20.44 2.65 -19.94
N ALA A 822 21.72 3.00 -20.09
CA ALA A 822 22.59 3.34 -18.97
C ALA A 822 22.12 4.61 -18.24
N TRP A 823 21.77 5.66 -18.96
CA TRP A 823 21.38 6.95 -18.35
C TRP A 823 20.09 6.85 -17.55
N GLU A 824 19.05 6.24 -18.12
CA GLU A 824 17.77 6.08 -17.43
C GLU A 824 17.89 5.14 -16.23
N ALA A 825 18.72 4.10 -16.31
CA ALA A 825 19.01 3.25 -15.15
C ALA A 825 19.73 4.02 -14.03
N TYR A 826 20.71 4.86 -14.37
CA TYR A 826 21.40 5.70 -13.39
C TYR A 826 20.45 6.72 -12.75
N ILE A 827 19.79 7.56 -13.56
CA ILE A 827 19.06 8.73 -13.05
C ILE A 827 17.80 8.35 -12.27
N ARG A 828 17.16 7.22 -12.60
CA ARG A 828 15.92 6.77 -11.92
C ARG A 828 16.19 6.03 -10.61
N TYR A 829 17.30 5.30 -10.52
CA TYR A 829 17.55 4.37 -9.41
C TYR A 829 18.71 4.77 -8.50
N SER A 830 19.48 5.83 -8.85
CA SER A 830 20.57 6.34 -8.01
C SER A 830 20.16 7.58 -7.22
N LYS A 831 20.63 7.67 -5.97
CA LYS A 831 20.52 8.90 -5.17
C LYS A 831 21.50 9.97 -5.69
N PHE A 832 21.23 11.23 -5.36
CA PHE A 832 22.16 12.33 -5.67
C PHE A 832 23.38 12.35 -4.72
N TYR A 833 24.56 12.04 -5.25
CA TYR A 833 25.84 12.17 -4.56
C TYR A 833 26.72 13.26 -5.20
N ASN A 834 27.33 14.11 -4.37
CA ASN A 834 28.13 15.25 -4.86
C ASN A 834 29.32 14.80 -5.72
N GLY A 835 30.02 13.74 -5.28
CA GLY A 835 31.18 13.20 -5.99
C GLY A 835 30.83 12.62 -7.35
N ASP A 836 29.72 11.89 -7.44
CA ASP A 836 29.22 11.27 -8.67
C ASP A 836 28.78 12.35 -9.67
N TYR A 837 28.05 13.36 -9.19
CA TYR A 837 27.64 14.50 -10.01
C TYR A 837 28.83 15.19 -10.67
N GLN A 838 29.90 15.47 -9.92
CA GLN A 838 31.11 16.11 -10.45
C GLN A 838 31.77 15.28 -11.56
N ILE A 839 31.77 13.95 -11.42
CA ILE A 839 32.31 13.04 -12.45
C ILE A 839 31.42 13.03 -13.70
N LEU A 840 30.10 13.09 -13.49
CA LEU A 840 29.09 12.90 -14.53
C LEU A 840 28.53 14.20 -15.11
N ARG A 841 29.06 15.37 -14.71
CA ARG A 841 28.53 16.68 -15.11
C ARG A 841 28.32 16.81 -16.62
N SER A 842 29.25 16.31 -17.44
CA SER A 842 29.11 16.33 -18.90
C SER A 842 27.96 15.46 -19.42
N GLU A 843 27.61 14.37 -18.72
CA GLU A 843 26.48 13.53 -19.09
C GLU A 843 25.15 14.13 -18.61
N TYR A 844 25.13 14.85 -17.48
CA TYR A 844 24.00 15.71 -17.13
C TYR A 844 23.74 16.76 -18.22
N GLU A 845 24.78 17.43 -18.71
CA GLU A 845 24.67 18.36 -19.82
C GLU A 845 24.15 17.70 -21.10
N ASN A 846 24.65 16.52 -21.43
CA ASN A 846 24.19 15.73 -22.58
C ASN A 846 22.70 15.34 -22.45
N ALA A 847 22.26 14.96 -21.25
CA ALA A 847 20.87 14.65 -20.96
C ALA A 847 19.97 15.90 -21.04
N ILE A 848 20.43 17.04 -20.54
CA ILE A 848 19.76 18.34 -20.68
C ILE A 848 19.57 18.69 -22.17
N ASN A 849 20.60 18.50 -22.99
CA ASN A 849 20.54 18.69 -24.44
C ASN A 849 19.55 17.73 -25.15
N LYS A 850 19.09 16.68 -24.47
CA LYS A 850 18.15 15.67 -24.99
C LYS A 850 16.76 15.75 -24.34
N LEU A 851 16.51 16.71 -23.45
CA LEU A 851 15.25 16.85 -22.71
C LEU A 851 14.00 16.88 -23.59
N GLN A 852 14.08 17.52 -24.76
CA GLN A 852 12.97 17.64 -25.70
C GLN A 852 12.74 16.38 -26.54
N SER A 853 13.61 15.36 -26.42
CA SER A 853 13.42 14.11 -27.14
C SER A 853 12.28 13.30 -26.50
N PRO A 854 11.27 12.87 -27.28
CA PRO A 854 10.21 11.99 -26.75
C PRO A 854 10.74 10.58 -26.41
N LYS A 855 12.00 10.29 -26.76
CA LYS A 855 12.65 9.01 -26.47
C LYS A 855 13.15 8.89 -25.03
N ILE A 856 13.25 9.99 -24.29
CA ILE A 856 13.60 9.97 -22.86
C ILE A 856 12.31 9.87 -22.05
N SER A 857 12.23 8.90 -21.15
CA SER A 857 11.04 8.72 -20.32
C SER A 857 10.74 9.96 -19.47
N VAL A 858 9.44 10.26 -19.26
CA VAL A 858 9.01 11.39 -18.43
C VAL A 858 9.60 11.28 -17.03
N GLU A 859 9.67 10.06 -16.49
CA GLU A 859 10.26 9.80 -15.18
C GLU A 859 11.75 10.14 -15.14
N ALA A 860 12.53 9.75 -16.15
CA ALA A 860 13.94 10.15 -16.22
C ALA A 860 14.12 11.67 -16.33
N LYS A 861 13.21 12.40 -17.01
CA LYS A 861 13.23 13.87 -17.04
C LYS A 861 12.94 14.49 -15.67
N ARG A 862 11.99 13.90 -14.91
CA ARG A 862 11.69 14.31 -13.53
C ARG A 862 12.88 14.09 -12.61
N CYS A 863 13.44 12.88 -12.56
CA CYS A 863 14.62 12.59 -11.75
C CYS A 863 15.84 13.46 -12.15
N LEU A 864 16.03 13.74 -13.45
CA LEU A 864 17.05 14.70 -13.91
C LEU A 864 16.83 16.09 -13.31
N SER A 865 15.59 16.59 -13.33
CA SER A 865 15.28 17.89 -12.73
C SER A 865 15.57 17.93 -11.22
N GLU A 866 15.28 16.84 -10.51
CA GLU A 866 15.57 16.71 -9.07
C GLU A 866 17.08 16.75 -8.81
N HIS A 867 17.88 16.04 -9.61
CA HIS A 867 19.34 16.06 -9.49
C HIS A 867 19.93 17.44 -9.80
N ILE A 868 19.43 18.15 -10.82
CA ILE A 868 19.88 19.52 -11.14
C ILE A 868 19.53 20.48 -10.01
N VAL A 869 18.34 20.36 -9.43
CA VAL A 869 17.95 21.11 -8.23
C VAL A 869 18.92 20.80 -7.08
N MET A 870 19.18 19.53 -6.79
CA MET A 870 20.09 19.14 -5.71
C MET A 870 21.51 19.67 -5.92
N ALA A 871 22.01 19.66 -7.16
CA ALA A 871 23.31 20.26 -7.49
C ALA A 871 23.34 21.76 -7.18
N TYR A 872 22.28 22.49 -7.53
CA TYR A 872 22.13 23.90 -7.19
C TYR A 872 22.08 24.16 -5.69
N LEU A 873 21.20 23.45 -4.96
CA LEU A 873 21.03 23.66 -3.51
C LEU A 873 22.31 23.36 -2.74
N ARG A 874 23.06 22.34 -3.15
CA ARG A 874 24.35 21.97 -2.55
C ARG A 874 25.53 22.83 -3.05
N GLY A 875 25.30 23.80 -3.93
CA GLY A 875 26.31 24.74 -4.41
C GLY A 875 27.32 24.13 -5.38
N LEU A 876 26.95 23.06 -6.08
CA LEU A 876 27.75 22.45 -7.14
C LEU A 876 27.51 23.11 -8.51
N GLU A 877 26.38 23.79 -8.67
CA GLU A 877 26.05 24.63 -9.82
C GLU A 877 25.52 26.00 -9.32
N ASP A 878 25.54 27.00 -10.21
CA ASP A 878 24.95 28.32 -10.02
C ASP A 878 23.83 28.59 -11.04
N ILE A 879 23.49 29.85 -11.33
CA ILE A 879 22.52 30.23 -12.38
C ILE A 879 23.17 31.08 -13.49
N GLU A 880 24.51 31.07 -13.55
CA GLU A 880 25.27 31.80 -14.55
C GLU A 880 25.17 31.14 -15.93
N LYS A 881 25.70 31.82 -16.96
CA LYS A 881 25.53 31.46 -18.37
C LYS A 881 25.92 30.01 -18.71
N GLU A 882 26.92 29.45 -18.04
CA GLU A 882 27.46 28.11 -18.32
C GLU A 882 26.93 27.01 -17.38
N SER A 883 26.06 27.37 -16.42
CA SER A 883 25.49 26.42 -15.46
C SER A 883 24.47 25.48 -16.09
N LEU A 884 24.48 24.23 -15.61
CA LEU A 884 23.49 23.23 -16.01
C LEU A 884 22.08 23.56 -15.50
N VAL A 885 21.95 24.33 -14.43
CA VAL A 885 20.65 24.83 -13.96
C VAL A 885 20.03 25.74 -15.00
N LYS A 886 20.81 26.70 -15.51
CA LYS A 886 20.34 27.62 -16.55
C LYS A 886 19.97 26.88 -17.82
N GLN A 887 20.87 26.03 -18.32
CA GLN A 887 20.60 25.22 -19.50
C GLN A 887 19.37 24.33 -19.35
N PHE A 888 19.15 23.75 -18.16
CA PHE A 888 17.98 22.93 -17.86
C PHE A 888 16.69 23.76 -17.99
N PHE A 889 16.57 24.90 -17.31
CA PHE A 889 15.36 25.73 -17.36
C PHE A 889 15.13 26.37 -18.74
N GLU A 890 16.16 26.58 -19.55
CA GLU A 890 16.00 27.05 -20.95
C GLU A 890 15.46 25.97 -21.88
N LYS A 891 15.81 24.68 -21.66
CA LYS A 891 15.51 23.58 -22.59
C LYS A 891 14.34 22.70 -22.15
N ALA A 892 14.11 22.57 -20.85
CA ALA A 892 13.09 21.70 -20.27
C ALA A 892 11.68 22.15 -20.67
N GLU A 893 10.79 21.18 -20.86
CA GLU A 893 9.37 21.43 -21.08
C GLU A 893 8.74 22.10 -19.83
N PRO A 894 7.69 22.93 -19.98
CA PRO A 894 7.11 23.68 -18.87
C PRO A 894 6.69 22.82 -17.67
N GLU A 895 6.17 21.62 -17.90
CA GLU A 895 5.79 20.64 -16.87
C GLU A 895 7.00 20.14 -16.08
N ILE A 896 8.13 19.92 -16.75
CA ILE A 896 9.38 19.46 -16.11
C ILE A 896 10.03 20.59 -15.31
N ARG A 897 9.98 21.84 -15.80
CA ARG A 897 10.38 23.01 -14.99
C ARG A 897 9.49 23.18 -13.77
N GLY A 898 8.18 22.97 -13.93
CA GLY A 898 7.23 22.94 -12.82
C GLY A 898 7.55 21.86 -11.79
N HIS A 899 7.89 20.65 -12.21
CA HIS A 899 8.33 19.58 -11.31
C HIS A 899 9.57 19.98 -10.50
N ALA A 900 10.55 20.63 -11.13
CA ALA A 900 11.74 21.14 -10.43
C ALA A 900 11.38 22.12 -9.32
N VAL A 901 10.50 23.09 -9.60
CA VAL A 901 10.04 24.08 -8.62
C VAL A 901 9.20 23.41 -7.52
N TRP A 902 8.31 22.47 -7.88
CA TRP A 902 7.53 21.69 -6.92
C TRP A 902 8.42 20.90 -5.96
N PHE A 903 9.44 20.22 -6.48
CA PHE A 903 10.37 19.41 -5.70
C PHE A 903 11.13 20.25 -4.67
N ILE A 904 11.56 21.46 -5.04
CA ILE A 904 12.14 22.42 -4.07
C ILE A 904 11.14 22.73 -2.94
N GLY A 905 9.86 22.92 -3.28
CA GLY A 905 8.81 23.14 -2.28
C GLY A 905 8.70 21.98 -1.28
N GLN A 906 8.90 20.74 -1.72
CA GLN A 906 8.96 19.58 -0.82
C GLN A 906 10.20 19.60 0.07
N ILE A 907 11.38 19.92 -0.50
CA ILE A 907 12.63 20.05 0.27
C ILE A 907 12.50 21.13 1.36
N LEU A 908 11.87 22.27 1.04
CA LEU A 908 11.68 23.37 1.98
C LEU A 908 10.86 22.97 3.21
N LYS A 909 9.85 22.13 3.04
CA LYS A 909 9.01 21.62 4.13
C LYS A 909 9.82 20.93 5.23
N ASP A 910 10.86 20.20 4.83
CA ASP A 910 11.70 19.42 5.74
C ASP A 910 12.99 20.16 6.13
N LEU A 911 13.27 21.32 5.52
CA LEU A 911 14.52 22.07 5.76
C LEU A 911 14.67 22.51 7.21
N SER A 912 13.58 22.89 7.88
CA SER A 912 13.56 23.27 9.30
C SER A 912 14.02 22.12 10.21
N ASN A 913 13.58 20.90 9.91
CA ASN A 913 13.89 19.65 10.63
C ASN A 913 15.17 18.96 10.14
N SER A 914 15.87 19.53 9.15
CA SER A 914 17.13 18.97 8.66
C SER A 914 18.26 19.13 9.69
N GLY A 915 19.19 18.17 9.72
CA GLY A 915 20.41 18.21 10.53
C GLY A 915 21.47 19.20 10.04
N LEU A 916 21.11 20.13 9.15
CA LEU A 916 22.00 21.18 8.63
C LEU A 916 22.15 22.32 9.66
N SER A 917 23.30 22.99 9.64
CA SER A 917 23.53 24.20 10.44
C SER A 917 22.71 25.40 9.91
N ASP A 918 22.42 26.38 10.77
CA ASP A 918 21.72 27.60 10.37
C ASP A 918 22.42 28.37 9.24
N GLN A 919 23.75 28.31 9.20
CA GLN A 919 24.53 28.95 8.15
C GLN A 919 24.34 28.25 6.79
N GLU A 920 24.25 26.91 6.78
CA GLU A 920 23.96 26.15 5.56
C GLU A 920 22.53 26.38 5.08
N LYS A 921 21.56 26.38 6.01
CA LYS A 921 20.16 26.72 5.72
C LYS A 921 20.07 28.10 5.08
N LYS A 922 20.74 29.13 5.63
CA LYS A 922 20.79 30.48 5.05
C LYS A 922 21.34 30.50 3.63
N LYS A 923 22.42 29.75 3.35
CA LYS A 923 22.98 29.67 1.98
C LYS A 923 22.01 29.03 1.00
N ILE A 924 21.27 27.99 1.42
CA ILE A 924 20.24 27.36 0.60
C ILE A 924 19.13 28.37 0.30
N ILE A 925 18.62 29.05 1.32
CA ILE A 925 17.57 30.07 1.15
C ILE A 925 18.01 31.19 0.20
N GLU A 926 19.26 31.65 0.31
CA GLU A 926 19.78 32.70 -0.58
C GLU A 926 19.82 32.26 -2.05
N ARG A 927 20.28 31.03 -2.31
CA ARG A 927 20.21 30.45 -3.67
C ARG A 927 18.76 30.35 -4.15
N LEU A 928 17.86 29.91 -3.30
CA LEU A 928 16.44 29.83 -3.66
C LEU A 928 15.84 31.19 -4.01
N LYS A 929 16.19 32.26 -3.30
CA LYS A 929 15.79 33.64 -3.67
C LYS A 929 16.30 34.02 -5.05
N ASN A 930 17.59 33.80 -5.32
CA ASN A 930 18.18 34.10 -6.62
C ASN A 930 17.50 33.30 -7.76
N LEU A 931 17.17 32.02 -7.52
CA LEU A 931 16.41 31.22 -8.48
C LEU A 931 15.00 31.78 -8.69
N TYR A 932 14.31 32.15 -7.61
CA TYR A 932 12.97 32.74 -7.68
C TYR A 932 12.95 34.03 -8.50
N GLU A 933 13.82 34.98 -8.18
CA GLU A 933 13.94 36.26 -8.87
C GLU A 933 14.26 36.06 -10.36
N TRP A 934 15.28 35.25 -10.66
CA TRP A 934 15.65 34.95 -12.04
C TRP A 934 14.51 34.29 -12.83
N ARG A 935 13.80 33.32 -12.24
CA ARG A 935 12.70 32.65 -12.93
C ARG A 935 11.48 33.56 -13.11
N LEU A 936 11.19 34.47 -12.18
CA LEU A 936 10.16 35.49 -12.36
C LEU A 936 10.46 36.44 -13.52
N GLU A 937 11.72 36.84 -13.70
CA GLU A 937 12.14 37.72 -14.79
C GLU A 937 12.09 37.03 -16.16
N GLU A 938 12.55 35.78 -16.24
CA GLU A 938 12.74 35.06 -17.51
C GLU A 938 11.50 34.26 -17.96
N ALA A 939 10.71 33.69 -17.03
CA ALA A 939 9.57 32.86 -17.40
C ALA A 939 8.42 33.72 -17.93
N LYS A 940 8.34 33.85 -19.26
CA LYS A 940 7.33 34.65 -19.96
C LYS A 940 6.34 33.80 -20.75
N GLY A 941 5.13 34.31 -20.93
CA GLY A 941 4.08 33.66 -21.74
C GLY A 941 3.23 32.64 -20.97
N ASN A 942 2.29 32.00 -21.67
CA ASN A 942 1.33 31.06 -21.05
C ASN A 942 2.02 29.83 -20.44
N ASP A 943 3.16 29.40 -20.98
CA ASP A 943 3.91 28.24 -20.50
C ASP A 943 4.61 28.50 -19.17
N ALA A 944 4.90 29.76 -18.82
CA ALA A 944 5.50 30.13 -17.54
C ALA A 944 4.63 29.69 -16.35
N ILE A 945 3.31 29.61 -16.52
CA ILE A 945 2.39 29.32 -15.42
C ILE A 945 2.54 27.89 -14.90
N LYS A 946 2.85 26.93 -15.79
CA LYS A 946 3.10 25.53 -15.40
C LYS A 946 4.31 25.39 -14.47
N GLU A 947 5.24 26.34 -14.58
CA GLU A 947 6.42 26.47 -13.73
C GLU A 947 6.14 27.32 -12.48
N LEU A 948 5.74 28.58 -12.68
CA LEU A 948 5.67 29.59 -11.62
C LEU A 948 4.62 29.29 -10.54
N LYS A 949 3.54 28.57 -10.87
CA LYS A 949 2.48 28.22 -9.90
C LYS A 949 3.02 27.51 -8.65
N TRP A 950 4.11 26.76 -8.80
CA TRP A 950 4.67 25.95 -7.73
C TRP A 950 5.50 26.75 -6.73
N PHE A 951 5.91 27.99 -7.06
CA PHE A 951 6.53 28.88 -6.08
C PHE A 951 5.59 29.20 -4.92
N GLY A 952 4.27 29.10 -5.10
CA GLY A 952 3.31 29.21 -4.00
C GLY A 952 3.60 28.23 -2.86
N LEU A 953 4.06 27.01 -3.16
CA LEU A 953 4.43 26.02 -2.14
C LEU A 953 5.64 26.45 -1.30
N TRP A 954 6.55 27.25 -1.86
CA TRP A 954 7.77 27.66 -1.16
C TRP A 954 7.46 28.58 0.03
N PHE A 955 6.48 29.48 -0.13
CA PHE A 955 6.01 30.40 0.91
C PHE A 955 5.02 29.78 1.89
N ILE A 956 4.42 28.63 1.54
CA ILE A 956 3.57 27.87 2.47
C ILE A 956 4.42 27.06 3.44
N ASN A 957 5.49 26.45 2.94
CA ASN A 957 6.30 25.48 3.66
C ASN A 957 7.46 26.09 4.46
N ASN A 958 7.74 27.38 4.31
CA ASN A 958 8.76 28.17 5.02
C ASN A 958 8.08 29.42 5.56
#